data_AF-A0A5R1YW51-F1
#
_entry.id   AF-A0A5R1YW51-F1
#
_cell.length_a   1.000
_cell.length_b   1.000
_cell.length_c   1.000
_cell.angle_alpha   90.00
_cell.angle_beta   90.00
_cell.angle_gamma   90.00
#
_symmetry.space_group_name_H-M   'P 1'
#
loop_
_entity.id
_entity.type
_entity.pdbx_description
1 polymer ?
#
loop_
_entity_poly.entity_id
_entity_poly.type
_entity_poly.pdbx_seq_one_letter_code
_entity_poly.pdbx_strand_id
1 'polypeptide(L)'
;MNDEPLRPDPDRLLEQTPPPHRGKLKIFFGACAGVGKTWAMLAQAQRLRAQGLDVVIGVVETHGREETAALLDGLTILPPKRHSHRGRQIREFDLDAALARRPALILMDELAHSNAPGSRHPKRWQDIEELLEAGIDVFTTVNVQHLESLNDVVSGVTGIQVRETVPDPFFDAADEVVLVDLPPDDLRQRLNEGKVYIAGQAERAIEHFFRKGNLIALRELALRRTADRVDDQMRAWRAHPGEEKVWHTRDAILLCIGHNTGSEKLVRTAARLASRLGSVWHAVYVDTPTLHRLPEKQRRAILSALRLAQELGAETATLSDPAEEKAVVRYAREHNLGKIVMGRPASRRWWRRDAFADRLARRAPDLDQVIVALEEPPARALAQTPDNRPFKEKWRGQIQGCLVAVALCAITTLIAMQWLVTFDAANLVMLYLLGVVVIALLYGRWPSVVATVINVASFDLFFIAPRGTLAVSDVQYLLTFAVMLTVGLVIGNLTAGVRYQARVARYREQRTRHLYEMSKALAVGRSEHDIAATSERFIASTFQARSQILLPDANGKLLPLTHQQGMTPWDDAIARWSFDKGQPAGAGTDTLPGVPYQILPLKSADKTYGLAIVEPGNLRQLMVPEQQRLLETFTLLVANALERLTLAASQEQARLASERESIRNALLAALSHELRTPLTGLCGQAEILTLDLASAGSPHARQASEIGQHILNT
;
A
#
# COMPACT_ATOMS: atom_id res chain seq x y z
N MET A 1 10.19 9.08 -34.62
CA MET A 1 11.27 9.52 -33.72
C MET A 1 11.25 11.02 -33.73
N ASN A 2 10.70 11.64 -32.69
CA ASN A 2 10.86 13.06 -32.38
C ASN A 2 11.40 13.07 -30.95
N ASP A 3 12.72 13.11 -30.80
CA ASP A 3 13.37 13.33 -29.51
C ASP A 3 13.45 14.84 -29.29
N GLU A 4 12.42 15.43 -28.69
CA GLU A 4 12.56 16.72 -28.03
C GLU A 4 13.22 16.48 -26.66
N PRO A 5 14.35 17.13 -26.33
CA PRO A 5 14.95 17.01 -25.01
C PRO A 5 13.99 17.57 -23.96
N LEU A 6 13.61 16.75 -22.98
CA LEU A 6 12.76 17.13 -21.85
C LEU A 6 13.35 18.38 -21.16
N ARG A 7 12.61 19.49 -21.20
CA ARG A 7 12.94 20.69 -20.44
C ARG A 7 12.88 20.36 -18.93
N PRO A 8 13.96 20.58 -18.16
CA PRO A 8 13.94 20.31 -16.73
C PRO A 8 12.93 21.23 -16.02
N ASP A 9 12.27 20.66 -15.02
CA ASP A 9 11.25 21.31 -14.21
C ASP A 9 11.87 22.47 -13.39
N PRO A 10 11.38 23.72 -13.52
CA PRO A 10 11.91 24.86 -12.77
C PRO A 10 11.82 24.69 -11.25
N ASP A 11 10.84 23.95 -10.75
CA ASP A 11 10.71 23.69 -9.31
C ASP A 11 11.87 22.82 -8.79
N ARG A 12 12.37 21.89 -9.62
CA ARG A 12 13.57 21.08 -9.33
C ARG A 12 14.86 21.87 -9.36
N LEU A 13 14.94 22.95 -10.13
CA LEU A 13 16.09 23.85 -10.11
C LEU A 13 16.08 24.74 -8.88
N LEU A 14 14.89 25.08 -8.36
CA LEU A 14 14.75 25.85 -7.13
C LEU A 14 15.20 25.06 -5.90
N GLU A 15 14.90 23.75 -5.84
CA GLU A 15 15.42 22.81 -4.82
C GLU A 15 16.96 22.68 -4.84
N GLN A 16 17.61 22.99 -5.96
CA GLN A 16 19.07 22.95 -6.12
C GLN A 16 19.76 24.24 -5.64
N THR A 17 19.01 25.24 -5.20
CA THR A 17 19.58 26.47 -4.63
C THR A 17 20.05 26.16 -3.21
N PRO A 18 21.35 26.28 -2.88
CA PRO A 18 21.82 25.99 -1.53
C PRO A 18 21.11 26.93 -0.54
N PRO A 19 20.56 26.40 0.56
CA PRO A 19 19.92 27.23 1.57
C PRO A 19 20.91 28.27 2.14
N PRO A 20 20.41 29.39 2.71
CA PRO A 20 21.27 30.36 3.40
C PRO A 20 22.17 29.64 4.40
N HIS A 21 23.38 30.17 4.62
CA HIS A 21 24.49 29.55 5.33
C HIS A 21 24.14 29.21 6.80
N ARG A 22 23.38 28.14 7.02
CA ARG A 22 23.02 27.58 8.32
C ARG A 22 24.23 26.88 8.92
N GLY A 23 24.43 27.02 10.23
CA GLY A 23 25.44 26.28 10.98
C GLY A 23 25.15 24.78 10.98
N LYS A 24 26.17 23.98 11.20
CA LYS A 24 26.09 22.51 11.21
C LYS A 24 25.84 21.98 12.60
N LEU A 25 24.91 21.04 12.72
CA LEU A 25 24.58 20.35 13.97
C LEU A 25 25.22 18.96 13.99
N LYS A 26 26.06 18.71 15.00
CA LYS A 26 26.61 17.37 15.30
C LYS A 26 26.13 16.87 16.65
N ILE A 27 25.48 15.72 16.66
CA ILE A 27 24.92 15.09 17.86
C ILE A 27 25.76 13.87 18.25
N PHE A 28 26.26 13.86 19.49
CA PHE A 28 26.84 12.67 20.12
C PHE A 28 25.72 11.91 20.83
N PHE A 29 25.29 10.83 20.20
CA PHE A 29 24.13 10.04 20.61
C PHE A 29 24.56 8.80 21.39
N GLY A 30 23.82 8.42 22.43
CA GLY A 30 24.15 7.22 23.21
C GLY A 30 22.94 6.57 23.88
N ALA A 31 23.13 5.33 24.32
CA ALA A 31 22.07 4.55 24.96
C ALA A 31 21.63 5.14 26.31
N CYS A 32 22.56 5.67 27.09
CA CYS A 32 22.28 6.20 28.43
C CYS A 32 23.44 7.06 28.96
N ALA A 33 23.28 7.59 30.17
CA ALA A 33 24.34 8.30 30.88
C ALA A 33 25.53 7.36 31.19
N GLY A 34 26.76 7.88 31.07
CA GLY A 34 27.99 7.13 31.39
C GLY A 34 28.71 6.44 30.23
N VAL A 35 28.10 6.36 29.03
CA VAL A 35 28.75 5.80 27.83
C VAL A 35 29.91 6.64 27.28
N GLY A 36 30.04 7.91 27.71
CA GLY A 36 31.16 8.78 27.32
C GLY A 36 30.83 9.88 26.31
N LYS A 37 29.56 10.22 26.07
CA LYS A 37 29.15 11.24 25.08
C LYS A 37 29.86 12.59 25.24
N THR A 38 29.84 13.18 26.45
CA THR A 38 30.49 14.46 26.73
C THR A 38 32.00 14.39 26.54
N TRP A 39 32.63 13.27 26.91
CA TRP A 39 34.07 13.07 26.69
C TRP A 39 34.39 13.00 25.19
N ALA A 40 33.60 12.27 24.41
CA ALA A 40 33.77 12.18 22.96
C ALA A 40 33.57 13.54 22.26
N MET A 41 32.57 14.30 22.71
CA MET A 41 32.32 15.66 22.25
C MET A 41 33.51 16.58 22.51
N LEU A 42 34.02 16.60 23.75
CA LEU A 42 35.17 17.43 24.14
C LEU A 42 36.46 16.99 23.45
N ALA A 43 36.70 15.68 23.31
CA ALA A 43 37.87 15.16 22.60
C ALA A 43 37.88 15.62 21.13
N GLN A 44 36.72 15.62 20.47
CA GLN A 44 36.60 16.15 19.11
C GLN A 44 36.76 17.68 19.07
N ALA A 45 36.20 18.39 20.05
CA ALA A 45 36.34 19.85 20.17
C ALA A 45 37.80 20.28 20.34
N GLN A 46 38.58 19.59 21.18
CA GLN A 46 40.02 19.85 21.37
C GLN A 46 40.82 19.60 20.09
N ARG A 47 40.46 18.58 19.29
CA ARG A 47 41.10 18.36 17.98
C ARG A 47 40.84 19.52 17.01
N LEU A 48 39.60 20.02 16.95
CA LEU A 48 39.25 21.16 16.10
C LEU A 48 39.91 22.46 16.56
N ARG A 49 40.01 22.68 17.87
CA ARG A 49 40.78 23.79 18.44
C ARG A 49 42.26 23.69 18.07
N ALA A 50 42.86 22.50 18.14
CA ALA A 50 44.26 22.29 17.75
C ALA A 50 44.50 22.57 16.25
N GLN A 51 43.46 22.49 15.43
CA GLN A 51 43.47 22.89 14.01
C GLN A 51 43.22 24.40 13.80
N GLY A 52 43.03 25.17 14.88
CA GLY A 52 42.85 26.62 14.84
C GLY A 52 41.40 27.10 14.79
N LEU A 53 40.40 26.22 14.97
CA LEU A 53 38.99 26.62 15.01
C LEU A 53 38.65 27.36 16.31
N ASP A 54 37.84 28.42 16.24
CA ASP A 54 37.32 29.11 17.43
C ASP A 54 36.20 28.28 18.08
N VAL A 55 36.56 27.57 19.15
CA VAL A 55 35.66 26.68 19.90
C VAL A 55 35.33 27.27 21.26
N VAL A 56 34.03 27.39 21.54
CA VAL A 56 33.49 27.93 22.79
C VAL A 56 32.64 26.89 23.51
N ILE A 57 32.78 26.82 24.82
CA ILE A 57 31.89 26.05 25.68
C ILE A 57 30.71 26.94 26.07
N GLY A 58 29.51 26.58 25.63
CA GLY A 58 28.27 27.17 26.13
C GLY A 58 27.85 26.51 27.43
N VAL A 59 27.56 25.20 27.36
CA VAL A 59 27.24 24.37 28.52
C VAL A 59 27.91 23.01 28.35
N VAL A 60 28.67 22.58 29.36
CA VAL A 60 29.25 21.23 29.41
C VAL A 60 29.17 20.72 30.84
N GLU A 61 28.66 19.50 30.99
CA GLU A 61 28.50 18.84 32.28
C GLU A 61 29.56 17.75 32.45
N THR A 62 30.59 18.03 33.25
CA THR A 62 31.66 17.04 33.53
C THR A 62 31.23 15.98 34.53
N HIS A 63 30.17 16.25 35.30
CA HIS A 63 29.64 15.40 36.37
C HIS A 63 30.72 14.88 37.34
N GLY A 64 31.73 15.71 37.65
CA GLY A 64 32.79 15.38 38.60
C GLY A 64 33.89 14.45 38.07
N ARG A 65 33.92 14.15 36.78
CA ARG A 65 34.96 13.30 36.17
C ARG A 65 36.22 14.09 35.85
N GLU A 66 37.32 13.77 36.54
CA GLU A 66 38.64 14.43 36.33
C GLU A 66 39.13 14.34 34.88
N GLU A 67 39.03 13.16 34.25
CA GLU A 67 39.43 12.95 32.85
C GLU A 67 38.64 13.83 31.86
N THR A 68 37.35 14.05 32.12
CA THR A 68 36.50 14.92 31.28
C THR A 68 36.78 16.39 31.58
N ALA A 69 37.04 16.74 32.85
CA ALA A 69 37.38 18.10 33.26
C ALA A 69 38.71 18.57 32.66
N ALA A 70 39.71 17.70 32.58
CA ALA A 70 40.98 17.99 31.92
C ALA A 70 40.82 18.38 30.44
N LEU A 71 39.79 17.87 29.76
CA LEU A 71 39.49 18.26 28.37
C LEU A 71 38.84 19.65 28.25
N LEU A 72 38.48 20.31 29.35
CA LEU A 72 38.04 21.71 29.31
C LEU A 72 39.24 22.67 29.21
N ASP A 73 40.44 22.22 29.58
CA ASP A 73 41.60 23.09 29.70
C ASP A 73 41.95 23.77 28.36
N GLY A 74 41.94 25.10 28.41
CA GLY A 74 42.21 25.99 27.28
C GLY A 74 41.06 26.18 26.29
N LEU A 75 39.90 25.54 26.46
CA LEU A 75 38.69 25.94 25.74
C LEU A 75 38.09 27.19 26.39
N THR A 76 37.57 28.12 25.58
CA THR A 76 36.97 29.33 26.14
C THR A 76 35.57 29.01 26.66
N ILE A 77 35.28 29.32 27.92
CA ILE A 77 33.97 29.07 28.53
C ILE A 77 33.15 30.37 28.54
N LEU A 78 31.92 30.31 28.02
CA LEU A 78 30.97 31.41 28.10
C LEU A 78 30.45 31.54 29.54
N PRO A 79 30.46 32.74 30.16
CA PRO A 79 29.90 32.93 31.49
C PRO A 79 28.39 32.62 31.49
N PRO A 80 27.88 31.80 32.41
CA PRO A 80 26.46 31.49 32.46
C PRO A 80 25.65 32.65 33.06
N LYS A 81 24.43 32.82 32.56
CA LYS A 81 23.44 33.80 33.03
C LYS A 81 22.82 33.31 34.33
N ARG A 82 22.69 34.20 35.32
CA ARG A 82 22.10 33.86 36.63
C ARG A 82 20.62 34.23 36.66
N HIS A 83 19.76 33.24 36.84
CA HIS A 83 18.32 33.42 37.03
C HIS A 83 17.94 33.18 38.50
N SER A 84 17.12 34.06 39.08
CA SER A 84 16.56 33.86 40.41
C SER A 84 15.17 33.25 40.28
N HIS A 85 14.98 32.01 40.77
CA HIS A 85 13.69 31.34 40.74
C HIS A 85 13.41 30.69 42.10
N ARG A 86 12.28 31.05 42.72
CA ARG A 86 11.84 30.54 44.05
C ARG A 86 12.93 30.61 45.14
N GLY A 87 13.72 31.70 45.15
CA GLY A 87 14.78 31.91 46.14
C GLY A 87 16.08 31.11 45.91
N ARG A 88 16.18 30.33 44.82
CA ARG A 88 17.42 29.65 44.38
C ARG A 88 17.99 30.36 43.15
N GLN A 89 19.32 30.51 43.11
CA GLN A 89 20.02 30.98 41.90
C GLN A 89 20.32 29.79 41.00
N ILE A 90 19.77 29.82 39.78
CA ILE A 90 19.98 28.84 38.72
C ILE A 90 20.95 29.47 37.72
N ARG A 91 21.96 28.71 37.28
CA ARG A 91 22.92 29.12 36.25
C ARG A 91 22.47 28.51 34.94
N GLU A 92 22.20 29.32 33.94
CA GLU A 92 21.73 28.88 32.62
C GLU A 92 22.63 29.41 31.52
N PHE A 93 22.54 28.81 30.34
CA PHE A 93 23.25 29.26 29.15
C PHE A 93 22.85 30.70 28.76
N ASP A 94 23.83 31.52 28.39
CA ASP A 94 23.59 32.88 27.87
C ASP A 94 23.58 32.89 26.33
N LEU A 95 22.40 32.63 25.76
CA LEU A 95 22.20 32.61 24.31
C LEU A 95 22.55 33.95 23.65
N ASP A 96 22.17 35.07 24.27
CA ASP A 96 22.41 36.40 23.73
C ASP A 96 23.91 36.71 23.63
N ALA A 97 24.67 36.33 24.66
CA ALA A 97 26.13 36.47 24.66
C ALA A 97 26.81 35.57 23.62
N ALA A 98 26.30 34.36 23.39
CA ALA A 98 26.82 33.46 22.36
C ALA A 98 26.59 34.02 20.95
N LEU A 99 25.39 34.54 20.67
CA LEU A 99 25.02 35.17 19.41
C LEU A 99 25.81 36.45 19.14
N ALA A 100 26.10 37.24 20.18
CA ALA A 100 26.94 38.44 20.06
C ALA A 100 28.41 38.09 19.77
N ARG A 101 28.92 36.99 20.32
CA ARG A 101 30.31 36.53 20.11
C ARG A 101 30.53 35.93 18.73
N ARG A 102 29.54 35.21 18.18
CA ARG A 102 29.63 34.47 16.90
C ARG A 102 30.85 33.54 16.80
N PRO A 103 31.00 32.56 17.70
CA PRO A 103 32.07 31.57 17.56
C PRO A 103 31.86 30.70 16.32
N ALA A 104 32.94 30.07 15.84
CA ALA A 104 32.83 29.10 14.75
C ALA A 104 32.11 27.82 15.20
N LEU A 105 32.40 27.36 16.43
CA LEU A 105 31.78 26.18 17.04
C LEU A 105 31.44 26.44 18.51
N ILE A 106 30.23 26.05 18.93
CA ILE A 106 29.81 26.07 20.33
C ILE A 106 29.41 24.66 20.83
N LEU A 107 29.85 24.34 22.05
CA LEU A 107 29.52 23.08 22.72
C LEU A 107 28.33 23.28 23.65
N MET A 108 27.28 22.48 23.42
CA MET A 108 25.98 22.57 24.08
C MET A 108 25.55 21.19 24.57
N ASP A 109 25.97 20.78 25.77
CA ASP A 109 25.62 19.47 26.34
C ASP A 109 24.13 19.37 26.72
N GLU A 110 23.62 18.15 26.87
CA GLU A 110 22.22 17.84 27.22
C GLU A 110 21.15 18.47 26.31
N LEU A 111 21.03 18.00 25.06
CA LEU A 111 20.07 18.52 24.07
C LEU A 111 18.61 18.59 24.57
N ALA A 112 18.20 17.63 25.41
CA ALA A 112 16.83 17.50 25.92
C ALA A 112 16.48 18.46 27.08
N HIS A 113 17.48 19.19 27.59
CA HIS A 113 17.36 20.00 28.80
C HIS A 113 16.21 21.01 28.72
N SER A 114 15.48 21.15 29.83
CA SER A 114 14.42 22.15 29.98
C SER A 114 14.99 23.40 30.64
N ASN A 115 15.04 24.50 29.91
CA ASN A 115 15.64 25.74 30.37
C ASN A 115 14.88 26.33 31.58
N ALA A 116 15.60 27.10 32.41
CA ALA A 116 15.02 27.77 33.56
C ALA A 116 13.80 28.66 33.18
N PRO A 117 12.74 28.73 34.01
CA PRO A 117 11.60 29.62 33.77
C PRO A 117 12.04 31.09 33.64
N GLY A 118 11.64 31.74 32.55
CA GLY A 118 12.07 33.11 32.20
C GLY A 118 13.23 33.18 31.21
N SER A 119 13.74 32.03 30.73
CA SER A 119 14.61 31.95 29.55
C SER A 119 13.83 32.26 28.27
N ARG A 120 14.53 32.70 27.22
CA ARG A 120 13.93 33.04 25.92
C ARG A 120 13.17 31.87 25.32
N HIS A 121 13.77 30.67 25.37
CA HIS A 121 13.13 29.43 24.95
C HIS A 121 12.96 28.45 26.11
N PRO A 122 11.87 27.65 26.13
CA PRO A 122 11.66 26.63 27.15
C PRO A 122 12.58 25.41 27.02
N LYS A 123 13.15 25.14 25.83
CA LYS A 123 13.99 23.95 25.58
C LYS A 123 15.33 24.32 24.96
N ARG A 124 16.40 23.64 25.38
CA ARG A 124 17.75 23.88 24.88
C ARG A 124 17.91 23.61 23.37
N TRP A 125 17.19 22.63 22.82
CA TRP A 125 17.22 22.39 21.38
C TRP A 125 16.73 23.59 20.56
N GLN A 126 15.89 24.46 21.13
CA GLN A 126 15.44 25.71 20.48
C GLN A 126 16.52 26.79 20.53
N ASP A 127 17.30 26.87 21.61
CA ASP A 127 18.49 27.73 21.66
C ASP A 127 19.52 27.31 20.61
N ILE A 128 19.70 25.99 20.46
CA ILE A 128 20.57 25.42 19.43
C ILE A 128 20.05 25.74 18.03
N GLU A 129 18.74 25.68 17.80
CA GLU A 129 18.14 26.08 16.52
C GLU A 129 18.47 27.54 16.16
N GLU A 130 18.33 28.47 17.11
CA GLU A 130 18.67 29.88 16.89
C GLU A 130 20.18 30.08 16.62
N LEU A 131 21.05 29.31 17.29
CA LEU A 131 22.50 29.33 17.02
C LEU A 131 22.82 28.85 15.60
N LEU A 132 22.17 27.78 15.14
CA LEU A 132 22.36 27.25 13.78
C LEU A 132 21.84 28.23 12.73
N GLU A 133 20.72 28.90 12.97
CA GLU A 133 20.19 29.95 12.09
C GLU A 133 21.13 31.15 11.99
N ALA A 134 21.86 31.47 13.05
CA ALA A 134 22.91 32.49 13.06
C ALA A 134 24.22 32.07 12.37
N GLY A 135 24.30 30.83 11.85
CA GLY A 135 25.47 30.30 11.15
C GLY A 135 26.56 29.73 12.06
N ILE A 136 26.26 29.47 13.34
CA ILE A 136 27.20 28.92 14.32
C ILE A 136 27.09 27.39 14.33
N ASP A 137 28.19 26.66 14.19
CA ASP A 137 28.18 25.20 14.31
C ASP A 137 27.96 24.79 15.76
N VAL A 138 27.21 23.72 16.00
CA VAL A 138 26.87 23.25 17.35
C VAL A 138 27.19 21.78 17.52
N PHE A 139 27.95 21.45 18.57
CA PHE A 139 28.10 20.08 19.06
C PHE A 139 27.23 19.89 20.31
N THR A 140 26.45 18.81 20.34
CA THR A 140 25.56 18.51 21.46
C THR A 140 25.56 17.03 21.81
N THR A 141 25.01 16.67 22.97
CA THR A 141 24.85 15.27 23.36
C THR A 141 23.41 14.95 23.76
N VAL A 142 22.97 13.72 23.46
CA VAL A 142 21.62 13.25 23.82
C VAL A 142 21.59 11.74 24.04
N ASN A 143 20.71 11.28 24.92
CA ASN A 143 20.43 9.86 25.11
C ASN A 143 19.18 9.43 24.36
N VAL A 144 19.09 8.16 23.97
CA VAL A 144 17.91 7.56 23.31
C VAL A 144 16.61 7.77 24.08
N GLN A 145 16.68 7.77 25.42
CA GLN A 145 15.52 7.95 26.29
C GLN A 145 14.80 9.30 26.15
N HIS A 146 15.46 10.29 25.56
CA HIS A 146 14.92 11.63 25.40
C HIS A 146 14.25 11.85 24.05
N LEU A 147 14.27 10.87 23.13
CA LEU A 147 13.53 10.99 21.88
C LEU A 147 12.03 10.78 22.14
N GLU A 148 11.20 11.68 21.62
CA GLU A 148 9.75 11.68 21.88
C GLU A 148 9.08 10.37 21.42
N SER A 149 9.41 9.90 20.21
CA SER A 149 8.86 8.66 19.65
C SER A 149 9.18 7.40 20.48
N LEU A 150 10.23 7.45 21.30
CA LEU A 150 10.72 6.30 22.07
C LEU A 150 10.36 6.38 23.56
N ASN A 151 9.69 7.44 24.01
CA ASN A 151 9.41 7.66 25.43
C ASN A 151 8.57 6.52 26.05
N ASP A 152 7.48 6.12 25.39
CA ASP A 152 6.61 5.04 25.88
C ASP A 152 7.33 3.70 25.94
N VAL A 153 8.15 3.39 24.93
CA VAL A 153 8.94 2.16 24.86
C VAL A 153 9.97 2.13 25.98
N VAL A 154 10.68 3.24 26.18
CA VAL A 154 11.71 3.36 27.22
C VAL A 154 11.08 3.33 28.61
N SER A 155 9.92 3.95 28.81
CA SER A 155 9.16 3.87 30.06
C SER A 155 8.70 2.44 30.34
N GLY A 156 8.27 1.69 29.31
CA GLY A 156 7.91 0.28 29.44
C GLY A 156 9.07 -0.64 29.84
N VAL A 157 10.28 -0.35 29.32
CA VAL A 157 11.50 -1.11 29.65
C VAL A 157 12.05 -0.74 31.03
N THR A 158 12.15 0.55 31.33
CA THR A 158 12.87 1.05 32.51
C THR A 158 11.98 1.27 33.74
N GLY A 159 10.66 1.39 33.54
CA GLY A 159 9.70 1.76 34.57
C GLY A 159 9.76 3.23 34.99
N ILE A 160 10.53 4.07 34.29
CA ILE A 160 10.75 5.48 34.61
C ILE A 160 10.22 6.36 33.49
N GLN A 161 9.36 7.32 33.83
CA GLN A 161 8.85 8.31 32.89
C GLN A 161 9.89 9.42 32.65
N VAL A 162 10.22 9.65 31.37
CA VAL A 162 11.14 10.71 30.95
C VAL A 162 10.34 11.98 30.64
N ARG A 163 10.61 13.05 31.40
CA ARG A 163 9.90 14.34 31.24
C ARG A 163 10.59 15.29 30.26
N GLU A 164 11.88 15.09 30.04
CA GLU A 164 12.69 15.92 29.16
C GLU A 164 12.86 15.23 27.83
N THR A 165 12.26 15.80 26.79
CA THR A 165 12.19 15.20 25.46
C THR A 165 12.70 16.13 24.36
N VAL A 166 13.09 15.52 23.25
CA VAL A 166 13.53 16.15 22.00
C VAL A 166 12.66 15.61 20.86
N PRO A 167 12.09 16.48 20.03
CA PRO A 167 11.34 16.06 18.85
C PRO A 167 12.23 15.29 17.88
N ASP A 168 11.73 14.16 17.39
CA ASP A 168 12.40 13.34 16.38
C ASP A 168 12.82 14.12 15.11
N PRO A 169 12.00 15.03 14.54
CA PRO A 169 12.40 15.80 13.36
C PRO A 169 13.64 16.66 13.59
N PHE A 170 13.83 17.20 14.80
CA PHE A 170 15.02 17.98 15.13
C PHE A 170 16.27 17.09 15.18
N PHE A 171 16.16 15.90 15.78
CA PHE A 171 17.23 14.91 15.77
C PHE A 171 17.56 14.42 14.35
N ASP A 172 16.54 14.21 13.52
CA ASP A 172 16.67 13.76 12.13
C ASP A 172 17.23 14.85 11.20
N ALA A 173 17.05 16.13 11.53
CA ALA A 173 17.60 17.26 10.77
C ALA A 173 19.10 17.54 11.02
N ALA A 174 19.73 16.90 12.01
CA ALA A 174 21.17 17.10 12.27
C ALA A 174 22.04 16.78 11.04
N ASP A 175 23.22 17.38 10.90
CA ASP A 175 24.14 17.06 9.80
C ASP A 175 24.87 15.74 10.06
N GLU A 176 25.30 15.52 11.30
CA GLU A 176 26.04 14.34 11.70
C GLU A 176 25.56 13.82 13.07
N VAL A 177 25.37 12.51 13.17
CA VAL A 177 25.05 11.83 14.43
C VAL A 177 26.11 10.76 14.67
N VAL A 178 26.84 10.90 15.77
CA VAL A 178 27.89 9.96 16.17
C VAL A 178 27.37 9.11 17.33
N LEU A 179 27.24 7.80 17.09
CA LEU A 179 26.89 6.86 18.14
C LEU A 179 28.10 6.61 19.05
N VAL A 180 27.94 6.94 20.34
CA VAL A 180 28.87 6.63 21.41
C VAL A 180 28.33 5.43 22.18
N ASP A 181 28.94 4.27 21.93
CA ASP A 181 28.50 2.99 22.46
C ASP A 181 29.48 2.43 23.52
N LEU A 182 28.92 1.76 24.53
CA LEU A 182 29.68 1.07 25.57
C LEU A 182 28.92 -0.21 25.96
N PRO A 183 29.59 -1.37 26.10
CA PRO A 183 28.95 -2.60 26.56
C PRO A 183 28.22 -2.42 27.91
N PRO A 184 27.05 -3.04 28.11
CA PRO A 184 26.30 -2.95 29.36
C PRO A 184 27.09 -3.37 30.61
N ASP A 185 27.95 -4.38 30.49
CA ASP A 185 28.76 -4.87 31.60
C ASP A 185 29.81 -3.83 32.02
N ASP A 186 30.50 -3.21 31.05
CA ASP A 186 31.46 -2.13 31.28
C ASP A 186 30.78 -0.89 31.89
N LEU A 187 29.56 -0.55 31.43
CA LEU A 187 28.81 0.56 31.99
C LEU A 187 28.43 0.33 33.46
N ARG A 188 28.02 -0.90 33.80
CA ARG A 188 27.74 -1.28 35.19
C ARG A 188 29.01 -1.26 36.04
N GLN A 189 30.13 -1.70 35.49
CA GLN A 189 31.42 -1.58 36.17
C GLN A 189 31.75 -0.12 36.46
N ARG A 190 31.57 0.78 35.48
CA ARG A 190 31.77 2.23 35.68
C ARG A 190 30.83 2.83 36.72
N LEU A 191 29.59 2.34 36.82
CA LEU A 191 28.67 2.75 37.88
C LEU A 191 29.16 2.29 39.26
N ASN A 192 29.59 1.03 39.39
CA ASN A 192 30.12 0.48 40.64
C ASN A 192 31.42 1.18 41.08
N GLU A 193 32.24 1.63 40.13
CA GLU A 193 33.45 2.42 40.37
C GLU A 193 33.17 3.90 40.69
N GLY A 194 31.90 4.32 40.76
CA GLY A 194 31.51 5.72 41.02
C GLY A 194 31.78 6.68 39.85
N LYS A 195 32.14 6.17 38.67
CA LYS A 195 32.44 6.96 37.46
C LYS A 195 31.19 7.39 36.69
N VAL A 196 30.00 7.00 37.14
CA VAL A 196 28.71 7.42 36.58
C VAL A 196 27.91 8.14 37.65
N TYR A 197 27.88 9.47 37.57
CA TYR A 197 27.09 10.30 38.47
C TYR A 197 25.79 10.73 37.80
N ILE A 198 24.68 10.68 38.55
CA ILE A 198 23.36 11.18 38.13
C ILE A 198 22.86 12.09 39.24
N ALA A 199 22.79 13.40 38.96
CA ALA A 199 22.30 14.36 39.93
C ALA A 199 20.79 14.21 40.15
N GLY A 200 20.34 14.10 41.40
CA GLY A 200 18.95 14.34 41.79
C GLY A 200 17.95 13.17 41.64
N GLN A 201 18.37 11.95 41.34
CA GLN A 201 17.49 10.77 41.38
C GLN A 201 17.69 9.95 42.67
N ALA A 202 16.61 9.39 43.19
CA ALA A 202 16.67 8.48 44.34
C ALA A 202 17.49 7.23 43.99
N GLU A 203 18.39 6.77 44.87
CA GLU A 203 19.28 5.62 44.67
C GLU A 203 18.54 4.38 44.10
N ARG A 204 17.31 4.13 44.58
CA ARG A 204 16.44 3.04 44.11
C ARG A 204 16.03 3.14 42.64
N ALA A 205 15.84 4.35 42.11
CA ALA A 205 15.50 4.54 40.69
C ALA A 205 16.72 4.27 39.78
N ILE A 206 17.91 4.60 40.26
CA ILE A 206 19.18 4.35 39.56
C ILE A 206 19.44 2.84 39.48
N GLU A 207 19.29 2.10 40.58
CA GLU A 207 19.45 0.63 40.57
C GLU A 207 18.47 -0.07 39.62
N HIS A 208 17.24 0.44 39.48
CA HIS A 208 16.27 -0.10 38.54
C HIS A 208 16.63 0.22 37.09
N PHE A 209 17.08 1.45 36.82
CA PHE A 209 17.46 1.90 35.48
C PHE A 209 18.68 1.14 34.93
N PHE A 210 19.73 0.96 35.75
CA PHE A 210 21.00 0.34 35.34
C PHE A 210 21.03 -1.19 35.41
N ARG A 211 19.87 -1.85 35.34
CA ARG A 211 19.78 -3.30 35.19
C ARG A 211 20.30 -3.73 33.82
N LYS A 212 21.00 -4.87 33.77
CA LYS A 212 21.60 -5.39 32.52
C LYS A 212 20.58 -5.49 31.37
N GLY A 213 19.38 -5.99 31.64
CA GLY A 213 18.30 -6.09 30.64
C GLY A 213 17.89 -4.73 30.07
N ASN A 214 17.73 -3.72 30.92
CA ASN A 214 17.36 -2.37 30.52
C ASN A 214 18.46 -1.72 29.67
N LEU A 215 19.72 -1.89 30.07
CA LEU A 215 20.86 -1.36 29.31
C LEU A 215 21.01 -2.04 27.93
N ILE A 216 20.72 -3.34 27.82
CA ILE A 216 20.71 -4.04 26.52
C ILE A 216 19.62 -3.45 25.62
N ALA A 217 18.40 -3.29 26.14
CA ALA A 217 17.30 -2.72 25.38
C ALA A 217 17.55 -1.26 24.95
N LEU A 218 18.08 -0.41 25.84
CA LEU A 218 18.43 0.97 25.50
C LEU A 218 19.55 1.03 24.44
N ARG A 219 20.52 0.11 24.51
CA ARG A 219 21.59 -0.01 23.50
C ARG A 219 21.02 -0.45 22.15
N GLU A 220 20.11 -1.42 22.13
CA GLU A 220 19.41 -1.85 20.92
C GLU A 220 18.62 -0.70 20.30
N LEU A 221 17.85 0.05 21.10
CA LEU A 221 17.08 1.21 20.63
C LEU A 221 18.00 2.30 20.04
N ALA A 222 19.15 2.57 20.67
CA ALA A 222 20.11 3.55 20.17
C ALA A 222 20.74 3.11 18.83
N LEU A 223 21.13 1.84 18.71
CA LEU A 223 21.66 1.27 17.47
C LEU A 223 20.62 1.31 16.35
N ARG A 224 19.39 0.88 16.65
CA ARG A 224 18.29 0.87 15.69
C ARG A 224 17.96 2.27 15.19
N ARG A 225 17.82 3.25 16.10
CA ARG A 225 17.52 4.64 15.70
C ARG A 225 18.63 5.25 14.84
N THR A 226 19.89 4.91 15.13
CA THR A 226 21.02 5.33 14.30
C THR A 226 20.94 4.69 12.90
N ALA A 227 20.58 3.41 12.81
CA ALA A 227 20.40 2.71 11.54
C ALA A 227 19.22 3.28 10.72
N ASP A 228 18.07 3.53 11.35
CA ASP A 228 16.89 4.11 10.71
C ASP A 228 17.21 5.47 10.05
N ARG A 229 17.99 6.31 10.75
CA ARG A 229 18.46 7.60 10.22
C ARG A 229 19.40 7.44 9.02
N VAL A 230 20.36 6.51 9.09
CA VAL A 230 21.28 6.22 7.97
C VAL A 230 20.49 5.77 6.75
N ASP A 231 19.43 4.98 6.96
CA ASP A 231 18.51 4.56 5.91
C ASP A 231 17.75 5.74 5.28
N ASP A 232 17.28 6.69 6.07
CA ASP A 232 16.57 7.87 5.57
C ASP A 232 17.50 8.85 4.84
N GLN A 233 18.73 9.04 5.33
CA GLN A 233 19.78 9.79 4.60
C GLN A 233 20.08 9.12 3.25
N MET A 234 20.17 7.78 3.22
CA MET A 234 20.32 7.05 1.97
C MET A 234 19.10 7.25 1.04
N ARG A 235 17.87 7.31 1.56
CA ARG A 235 16.67 7.57 0.74
C ARG A 235 16.67 8.99 0.17
N ALA A 236 17.01 10.00 0.95
CA ALA A 236 17.10 11.38 0.51
C ALA A 236 18.18 11.58 -0.57
N TRP A 237 19.33 10.91 -0.42
CA TRP A 237 20.36 10.88 -1.46
C TRP A 237 19.89 10.16 -2.74
N ARG A 238 19.14 9.04 -2.59
CA ARG A 238 18.55 8.28 -3.71
C ARG A 238 17.47 9.03 -4.50
N ALA A 239 16.84 10.07 -3.93
CA ALA A 239 15.87 10.90 -4.63
C ALA A 239 16.48 11.78 -5.73
N HIS A 240 17.82 11.85 -5.80
CA HIS A 240 18.57 12.51 -6.86
C HIS A 240 18.83 11.51 -8.01
N PRO A 241 18.16 11.62 -9.16
CA PRO A 241 18.30 10.68 -10.27
C PRO A 241 19.52 11.08 -11.11
N GLY A 242 20.68 10.61 -10.69
CA GLY A 242 21.93 10.70 -11.45
C GLY A 242 22.72 9.41 -11.28
N GLU A 243 22.69 8.56 -12.30
CA GLU A 243 23.38 7.28 -12.45
C GLU A 243 22.72 6.04 -11.79
N GLU A 244 22.11 5.25 -12.68
CA GLU A 244 21.56 3.92 -12.49
C GLU A 244 22.62 2.93 -11.94
N LYS A 245 22.70 2.78 -10.62
CA LYS A 245 23.16 1.54 -9.98
C LYS A 245 22.24 1.21 -8.83
N VAL A 246 21.38 0.20 -9.04
CA VAL A 246 20.64 -0.43 -7.95
C VAL A 246 21.67 -0.97 -6.96
N TRP A 247 21.80 -0.34 -5.79
CA TRP A 247 22.67 -0.86 -4.74
C TRP A 247 22.04 -2.10 -4.12
N HIS A 248 22.80 -3.21 -4.12
CA HIS A 248 22.45 -4.55 -3.62
C HIS A 248 22.30 -4.63 -2.09
N THR A 249 21.62 -3.67 -1.44
CA THR A 249 21.46 -3.67 0.03
C THR A 249 20.06 -4.08 0.50
N ARG A 250 19.13 -4.36 -0.42
CA ARG A 250 17.84 -4.96 -0.05
C ARG A 250 17.75 -6.38 -0.60
N ASP A 251 17.71 -7.33 0.32
CA ASP A 251 17.30 -8.72 0.11
C ASP A 251 15.79 -8.85 -0.21
N ALA A 252 15.17 -7.78 -0.71
CA ALA A 252 13.75 -7.72 -1.08
C ALA A 252 13.48 -8.59 -2.31
N ILE A 253 12.42 -9.39 -2.20
CA ILE A 253 12.19 -10.54 -3.06
C ILE A 253 11.01 -10.29 -3.99
N LEU A 254 11.18 -10.53 -5.28
CA LEU A 254 10.11 -10.62 -6.26
C LEU A 254 9.89 -12.08 -6.65
N LEU A 255 8.79 -12.68 -6.21
CA LEU A 255 8.33 -13.98 -6.65
C LEU A 255 7.56 -13.86 -7.97
N CYS A 256 8.06 -14.51 -9.02
CA CYS A 256 7.34 -14.64 -10.29
C CYS A 256 6.54 -15.96 -10.32
N ILE A 257 5.21 -15.85 -10.34
CA ILE A 257 4.31 -17.00 -10.48
C ILE A 257 4.06 -17.23 -11.96
N GLY A 258 4.49 -18.39 -12.46
CA GLY A 258 4.30 -18.81 -13.85
C GLY A 258 3.09 -19.74 -14.04
N HIS A 259 2.87 -20.15 -15.28
CA HIS A 259 1.81 -21.09 -15.70
C HIS A 259 2.15 -22.57 -15.44
N ASN A 260 3.22 -22.86 -14.71
CA ASN A 260 3.71 -24.22 -14.47
C ASN A 260 3.11 -24.78 -13.17
N THR A 261 2.99 -26.11 -13.07
CA THR A 261 2.58 -26.79 -11.84
C THR A 261 3.61 -26.59 -10.72
N GLY A 262 3.19 -26.54 -9.46
CA GLY A 262 4.09 -26.36 -8.30
C GLY A 262 4.21 -24.95 -7.73
N SER A 263 3.32 -24.02 -8.12
CA SER A 263 3.33 -22.62 -7.63
C SER A 263 3.23 -22.52 -6.11
N GLU A 264 2.56 -23.43 -5.42
CA GLU A 264 2.46 -23.42 -3.94
C GLU A 264 3.80 -23.68 -3.25
N LYS A 265 4.58 -24.66 -3.73
CA LYS A 265 5.93 -24.94 -3.20
C LYS A 265 6.84 -23.73 -3.42
N LEU A 266 6.70 -23.09 -4.57
CA LEU A 266 7.45 -21.88 -4.91
C LEU A 266 7.11 -20.74 -3.94
N VAL A 267 5.82 -20.50 -3.68
CA VAL A 267 5.34 -19.50 -2.73
C VAL A 267 5.88 -19.78 -1.32
N ARG A 268 5.76 -21.01 -0.81
CA ARG A 268 6.29 -21.38 0.52
C ARG A 268 7.81 -21.26 0.62
N THR A 269 8.53 -21.42 -0.49
CA THR A 269 9.98 -21.27 -0.52
C THR A 269 10.37 -19.80 -0.51
N ALA A 270 9.68 -18.97 -1.28
CA ALA A 270 9.86 -17.52 -1.26
C ALA A 270 9.51 -16.92 0.11
N ALA A 271 8.40 -17.32 0.73
CA ALA A 271 8.02 -16.89 2.07
C ALA A 271 9.07 -17.24 3.14
N ARG A 272 9.61 -18.47 3.10
CA ARG A 272 10.71 -18.88 3.99
C ARG A 272 11.99 -18.08 3.76
N LEU A 273 12.30 -17.76 2.50
CA LEU A 273 13.46 -16.95 2.16
C LEU A 273 13.29 -15.51 2.65
N ALA A 274 12.13 -14.90 2.41
CA ALA A 274 11.78 -13.56 2.88
C ALA A 274 11.86 -13.46 4.41
N SER A 275 11.27 -14.44 5.12
CA SER A 275 11.29 -14.50 6.58
C SER A 275 12.71 -14.63 7.15
N ARG A 276 13.59 -15.44 6.53
CA ARG A 276 15.00 -15.56 6.96
C ARG A 276 15.81 -14.28 6.72
N LEU A 277 15.49 -13.55 5.66
CA LEU A 277 16.18 -12.31 5.29
C LEU A 277 15.54 -11.06 5.92
N GLY A 278 14.48 -11.22 6.73
CA GLY A 278 13.74 -10.10 7.31
C GLY A 278 13.25 -9.10 6.26
N SER A 279 12.98 -9.56 5.04
CA SER A 279 12.81 -8.69 3.86
C SER A 279 11.38 -8.69 3.34
N VAL A 280 10.95 -7.54 2.83
CA VAL A 280 9.67 -7.39 2.13
C VAL A 280 9.71 -8.22 0.85
N TRP A 281 8.59 -8.85 0.51
CA TRP A 281 8.50 -9.68 -0.68
C TRP A 281 7.16 -9.50 -1.40
N HIS A 282 7.25 -9.53 -2.72
CA HIS A 282 6.13 -9.33 -3.62
C HIS A 282 5.93 -10.59 -4.45
N ALA A 283 4.69 -10.93 -4.77
CA ALA A 283 4.37 -12.02 -5.68
C ALA A 283 3.59 -11.49 -6.89
N VAL A 284 4.14 -11.70 -8.08
CA VAL A 284 3.56 -11.19 -9.32
C VAL A 284 3.24 -12.28 -10.32
N TYR A 285 2.14 -12.09 -11.02
CA TYR A 285 1.76 -12.83 -12.22
C TYR A 285 1.70 -11.86 -13.40
N VAL A 286 2.30 -12.20 -14.53
CA VAL A 286 2.21 -11.41 -15.76
C VAL A 286 1.20 -12.03 -16.71
N ASP A 287 0.11 -11.32 -16.97
CA ASP A 287 -0.92 -11.71 -17.92
C ASP A 287 -0.50 -11.28 -19.34
N THR A 288 -0.08 -12.25 -20.16
CA THR A 288 0.25 -12.04 -21.57
C THR A 288 -0.90 -12.46 -22.50
N PRO A 289 -0.98 -11.92 -23.73
CA PRO A 289 -1.97 -12.30 -24.73
C PRO A 289 -2.09 -13.81 -25.00
N THR A 290 -0.98 -14.54 -24.89
CA THR A 290 -0.91 -15.99 -25.03
C THR A 290 -1.45 -16.72 -23.80
N LEU A 291 -1.23 -16.16 -22.61
CA LEU A 291 -1.68 -16.73 -21.34
C LEU A 291 -3.16 -16.44 -21.05
N HIS A 292 -3.75 -15.46 -21.70
CA HIS A 292 -5.21 -15.23 -21.66
C HIS A 292 -6.04 -16.39 -22.25
N ARG A 293 -5.40 -17.31 -23.00
CA ARG A 293 -6.03 -18.53 -23.55
C ARG A 293 -5.83 -19.78 -22.69
N LEU A 294 -5.25 -19.65 -21.50
CA LEU A 294 -5.00 -20.80 -20.62
C LEU A 294 -6.33 -21.48 -20.20
N PRO A 295 -6.33 -22.82 -20.06
CA PRO A 295 -7.45 -23.53 -19.46
C PRO A 295 -7.80 -22.99 -18.06
N GLU A 296 -9.08 -22.94 -17.74
CA GLU A 296 -9.60 -22.37 -16.49
C GLU A 296 -8.93 -22.94 -15.24
N LYS A 297 -8.63 -24.25 -15.24
CA LYS A 297 -7.96 -24.94 -14.13
C LYS A 297 -6.56 -24.37 -13.85
N GLN A 298 -5.80 -24.02 -14.89
CA GLN A 298 -4.46 -23.44 -14.74
C GLN A 298 -4.53 -22.00 -14.25
N ARG A 299 -5.52 -21.21 -14.71
CA ARG A 299 -5.72 -19.84 -14.22
C ARG A 299 -6.14 -19.82 -12.74
N ARG A 300 -7.02 -20.73 -12.31
CA ARG A 300 -7.39 -20.87 -10.89
C ARG A 300 -6.18 -21.22 -10.01
N ALA A 301 -5.29 -22.10 -10.48
CA ALA A 301 -4.07 -22.46 -9.76
C ALA A 301 -3.10 -21.27 -9.58
N ILE A 302 -3.04 -20.35 -10.55
CA ILE A 302 -2.23 -19.12 -10.44
C ILE A 302 -2.85 -18.17 -9.41
N LEU A 303 -4.17 -17.97 -9.46
CA LEU A 303 -4.88 -17.10 -8.51
C LEU A 303 -4.84 -17.65 -7.08
N SER A 304 -4.97 -18.98 -6.91
CA SER A 304 -4.81 -19.61 -5.59
C SER A 304 -3.39 -19.46 -5.06
N ALA A 305 -2.37 -19.54 -5.92
CA ALA A 305 -0.99 -19.30 -5.52
C ALA A 305 -0.72 -17.83 -5.14
N LEU A 306 -1.31 -16.87 -5.84
CA LEU A 306 -1.26 -15.45 -5.44
C LEU A 306 -1.95 -15.23 -4.09
N ARG A 307 -3.15 -15.80 -3.90
CA ARG A 307 -3.87 -15.72 -2.63
C ARG A 307 -3.06 -16.32 -1.47
N LEU A 308 -2.45 -17.49 -1.68
CA LEU A 308 -1.55 -18.11 -0.72
C LEU A 308 -0.34 -17.21 -0.41
N ALA A 309 0.22 -16.52 -1.39
CA ALA A 309 1.32 -15.58 -1.17
C ALA A 309 0.88 -14.40 -0.29
N GLN A 310 -0.33 -13.86 -0.54
CA GLN A 310 -0.91 -12.80 0.26
C GLN A 310 -1.17 -13.24 1.72
N GLU A 311 -1.71 -14.45 1.92
CA GLU A 311 -1.92 -15.04 3.25
C GLU A 311 -0.59 -15.24 4.02
N LEU A 312 0.52 -15.44 3.30
CA LEU A 312 1.88 -15.55 3.85
C LEU A 312 2.61 -14.19 3.95
N GLY A 313 1.91 -13.08 3.75
CA GLY A 313 2.44 -11.73 3.92
C GLY A 313 3.15 -11.13 2.71
N ALA A 314 2.93 -11.64 1.49
CA ALA A 314 3.41 -11.00 0.27
C ALA A 314 2.48 -9.87 -0.21
N GLU A 315 3.05 -8.80 -0.76
CA GLU A 315 2.28 -7.89 -1.62
C GLU A 315 2.06 -8.57 -2.98
N THR A 316 0.82 -8.61 -3.47
CA THR A 316 0.49 -9.32 -4.72
C THR A 316 0.06 -8.37 -5.83
N ALA A 317 0.54 -8.61 -7.05
CA ALA A 317 0.14 -7.83 -8.21
C ALA A 317 -0.03 -8.68 -9.47
N THR A 318 -1.00 -8.32 -10.31
CA THR A 318 -1.16 -8.89 -11.65
C THR A 318 -0.76 -7.85 -12.67
N LEU A 319 0.34 -8.09 -13.37
CA LEU A 319 0.89 -7.20 -14.40
C LEU A 319 0.28 -7.55 -15.75
N SER A 320 0.06 -6.56 -16.60
CA SER A 320 -0.41 -6.75 -17.98
C SER A 320 0.62 -6.17 -18.93
N ASP A 321 1.34 -7.03 -19.66
CA ASP A 321 2.32 -6.61 -20.65
C ASP A 321 2.44 -7.67 -21.75
N PRO A 322 2.65 -7.32 -23.02
CA PRO A 322 2.95 -8.29 -24.05
C PRO A 322 4.25 -9.08 -23.82
N ALA A 323 5.21 -8.56 -23.04
CA ALA A 323 6.48 -9.22 -22.74
C ALA A 323 6.69 -9.42 -21.24
N GLU A 324 6.73 -10.68 -20.79
CA GLU A 324 6.83 -11.05 -19.38
C GLU A 324 8.08 -10.46 -18.71
N GLU A 325 9.24 -10.62 -19.34
CA GLU A 325 10.50 -10.14 -18.79
C GLU A 325 10.55 -8.60 -18.62
N LYS A 326 9.89 -7.84 -19.51
CA LYS A 326 9.85 -6.38 -19.39
C LYS A 326 9.02 -5.94 -18.20
N ALA A 327 7.87 -6.59 -18.01
CA ALA A 327 6.97 -6.29 -16.90
C ALA A 327 7.63 -6.57 -15.56
N VAL A 328 8.29 -7.73 -15.45
CA VAL A 328 8.98 -8.14 -14.22
C VAL A 328 10.14 -7.22 -13.89
N VAL A 329 10.99 -6.86 -14.87
CA VAL A 329 12.10 -5.92 -14.63
C VAL A 329 11.61 -4.53 -14.27
N ARG A 330 10.59 -4.01 -14.95
CA ARG A 330 9.98 -2.72 -14.62
C ARG A 330 9.45 -2.72 -13.18
N TYR A 331 8.66 -3.73 -12.83
CA TYR A 331 8.10 -3.85 -11.48
C TYR A 331 9.18 -4.03 -10.41
N ALA A 332 10.20 -4.84 -10.68
CA ALA A 332 11.33 -5.02 -9.78
C ALA A 332 12.06 -3.70 -9.51
N ARG A 333 12.25 -2.86 -10.53
CA ARG A 333 12.91 -1.56 -10.39
C ARG A 333 12.02 -0.52 -9.70
N GLU A 334 10.73 -0.45 -10.06
CA GLU A 334 9.75 0.44 -9.43
C GLU A 334 9.61 0.17 -7.93
N HIS A 335 9.63 -1.10 -7.52
CA HIS A 335 9.49 -1.52 -6.13
C HIS A 335 10.82 -1.87 -5.43
N ASN A 336 11.97 -1.60 -6.06
CA ASN A 336 13.32 -1.86 -5.53
C ASN A 336 13.55 -3.30 -5.03
N LEU A 337 13.09 -4.29 -5.81
CA LEU A 337 13.20 -5.72 -5.51
C LEU A 337 14.45 -6.30 -6.16
N GLY A 338 15.48 -6.55 -5.35
CA GLY A 338 16.82 -6.97 -5.83
C GLY A 338 16.95 -8.45 -6.17
N LYS A 339 16.08 -9.33 -5.65
CA LYS A 339 16.12 -10.77 -5.91
C LYS A 339 14.85 -11.28 -6.57
N ILE A 340 14.97 -11.92 -7.72
CA ILE A 340 13.86 -12.52 -8.45
C ILE A 340 13.83 -14.04 -8.21
N VAL A 341 12.75 -14.52 -7.59
CA VAL A 341 12.51 -15.95 -7.34
C VAL A 341 11.57 -16.50 -8.40
N MET A 342 11.96 -17.60 -9.05
CA MET A 342 11.16 -18.25 -10.09
C MET A 342 11.32 -19.76 -10.07
N GLY A 343 10.31 -20.48 -10.57
CA GLY A 343 10.33 -21.94 -10.66
C GLY A 343 11.15 -22.43 -11.85
N ARG A 344 11.93 -23.51 -11.65
CA ARG A 344 12.65 -24.17 -12.74
C ARG A 344 11.65 -24.79 -13.74
N PRO A 345 11.72 -24.46 -15.04
CA PRO A 345 10.85 -25.08 -16.04
C PRO A 345 11.20 -26.58 -16.21
N ALA A 346 10.17 -27.42 -16.32
CA ALA A 346 10.32 -28.89 -16.39
C ALA A 346 10.74 -29.43 -17.77
N SER A 347 10.66 -28.63 -18.84
CA SER A 347 10.92 -29.11 -20.22
C SER A 347 12.27 -28.64 -20.74
N ARG A 348 13.25 -29.56 -20.75
CA ARG A 348 14.53 -29.39 -21.45
C ARG A 348 14.40 -29.93 -22.87
N ARG A 349 13.66 -29.25 -23.75
CA ARG A 349 13.81 -29.48 -25.20
C ARG A 349 15.04 -28.70 -25.67
N TRP A 350 16.12 -29.42 -25.99
CA TRP A 350 17.42 -28.89 -26.42
C TRP A 350 17.41 -27.90 -27.61
N TRP A 351 16.28 -27.76 -28.32
CA TRP A 351 16.09 -26.82 -29.44
C TRP A 351 15.35 -25.52 -29.08
N ARG A 352 14.80 -25.36 -27.86
CA ARG A 352 14.19 -24.09 -27.40
C ARG A 352 15.17 -23.34 -26.51
N ARG A 353 15.96 -22.46 -27.13
CA ARG A 353 17.11 -21.75 -26.57
C ARG A 353 16.81 -20.47 -25.77
N ASP A 354 15.56 -20.19 -25.40
CA ASP A 354 15.25 -18.99 -24.60
C ASP A 354 14.30 -19.34 -23.44
N ALA A 355 14.85 -19.81 -22.31
CA ALA A 355 14.09 -19.88 -21.08
C ALA A 355 13.79 -18.44 -20.58
N PHE A 356 12.67 -18.25 -19.89
CA PHE A 356 12.31 -16.95 -19.28
C PHE A 356 13.45 -16.38 -18.42
N ALA A 357 14.12 -17.24 -17.65
CA ALA A 357 15.31 -16.87 -16.86
C ALA A 357 16.45 -16.32 -17.74
N ASP A 358 16.75 -16.92 -18.89
CA ASP A 358 17.83 -16.46 -19.79
C ASP A 358 17.50 -15.11 -20.45
N ARG A 359 16.21 -14.86 -20.73
CA ARG A 359 15.76 -13.54 -21.23
C ARG A 359 15.84 -12.48 -20.14
N LEU A 360 15.50 -12.84 -18.91
CA LEU A 360 15.58 -11.95 -17.75
C LEU A 360 17.04 -11.60 -17.43
N ALA A 361 17.93 -12.60 -17.42
CA ALA A 361 19.37 -12.43 -17.18
C ALA A 361 20.05 -11.50 -18.17
N ARG A 362 19.69 -11.58 -19.46
CA ARG A 362 20.23 -10.66 -20.48
C ARG A 362 19.74 -9.23 -20.31
N ARG A 363 18.55 -9.04 -19.73
CA ARG A 363 17.87 -7.75 -19.68
C ARG A 363 18.07 -6.99 -18.37
N ALA A 364 18.32 -7.72 -17.29
CA ALA A 364 18.62 -7.19 -15.96
C ALA A 364 19.78 -8.00 -15.35
N PRO A 365 21.03 -7.78 -15.80
CA PRO A 365 22.21 -8.41 -15.21
C PRO A 365 22.48 -7.92 -13.77
N ASP A 366 21.86 -6.81 -13.39
CA ASP A 366 21.88 -6.16 -12.08
C ASP A 366 20.99 -6.86 -11.02
N LEU A 367 20.10 -7.77 -11.41
CA LEU A 367 19.15 -8.43 -10.50
C LEU A 367 19.54 -9.89 -10.23
N ASP A 368 19.55 -10.27 -8.95
CA ASP A 368 19.86 -11.65 -8.54
C ASP A 368 18.72 -12.59 -8.93
N GLN A 369 19.04 -13.78 -9.42
CA GLN A 369 18.04 -14.77 -9.83
C GLN A 369 18.13 -16.04 -8.98
N VAL A 370 17.01 -16.41 -8.36
CA VAL A 370 16.87 -17.61 -7.55
C VAL A 370 15.91 -18.57 -8.24
N ILE A 371 16.46 -19.67 -8.78
CA ILE A 371 15.69 -20.69 -9.50
C ILE A 371 15.40 -21.86 -8.55
N VAL A 372 14.13 -22.03 -8.17
CA VAL A 372 13.69 -23.10 -7.25
C VAL A 372 13.31 -24.35 -8.03
N ALA A 373 13.81 -25.51 -7.58
CA ALA A 373 13.43 -26.81 -8.15
C ALA A 373 12.02 -27.21 -7.69
N LEU A 374 11.15 -27.49 -8.66
CA LEU A 374 9.81 -28.02 -8.43
C LEU A 374 9.92 -29.55 -8.46
N GLU A 375 9.78 -30.21 -7.31
CA GLU A 375 9.81 -31.68 -7.18
C GLU A 375 8.42 -32.23 -7.46
N GLU A 376 7.97 -32.15 -8.70
CA GLU A 376 6.90 -33.00 -9.19
C GLU A 376 7.33 -33.50 -10.57
N PRO A 377 7.40 -34.83 -10.80
CA PRO A 377 7.38 -35.34 -12.16
C PRO A 377 6.12 -34.78 -12.81
N PRO A 378 6.15 -34.38 -14.09
CA PRO A 378 4.96 -33.87 -14.73
C PRO A 378 3.87 -34.95 -14.56
N ALA A 379 2.83 -34.64 -13.77
CA ALA A 379 1.57 -35.32 -13.93
C ALA A 379 1.29 -35.19 -15.42
N ARG A 380 1.44 -36.31 -16.17
CA ARG A 380 1.24 -36.40 -17.61
C ARG A 380 0.11 -35.45 -17.93
N ALA A 381 0.43 -34.38 -18.68
CA ALA A 381 -0.49 -33.30 -18.98
C ALA A 381 -1.90 -33.90 -19.10
N LEU A 382 -2.71 -33.72 -18.05
CA LEU A 382 -4.08 -34.21 -18.05
C LEU A 382 -4.65 -33.61 -19.31
N ALA A 383 -5.00 -34.50 -20.23
CA ALA A 383 -5.21 -34.22 -21.63
C ALA A 383 -5.94 -32.89 -21.78
N GLN A 384 -5.39 -32.04 -22.66
CA GLN A 384 -6.06 -30.85 -23.18
C GLN A 384 -7.54 -31.19 -23.31
N THR A 385 -8.38 -30.69 -22.40
CA THR A 385 -9.83 -30.89 -22.54
C THR A 385 -10.18 -30.21 -23.85
N PRO A 386 -10.68 -30.94 -24.86
CA PRO A 386 -11.01 -30.34 -26.13
C PRO A 386 -12.00 -29.23 -25.89
N ASP A 387 -11.70 -28.04 -26.41
CA ASP A 387 -12.59 -26.89 -26.40
C ASP A 387 -13.90 -27.32 -27.10
N ASN A 388 -14.94 -27.56 -26.31
CA ASN A 388 -16.20 -28.19 -26.72
C ASN A 388 -17.11 -27.26 -27.54
N ARG A 389 -16.58 -26.13 -28.05
CA ARG A 389 -17.28 -25.30 -29.01
C ARG A 389 -17.44 -26.09 -30.31
N PRO A 390 -18.66 -26.23 -30.87
CA PRO A 390 -18.87 -26.99 -32.09
C PRO A 390 -17.95 -26.44 -33.19
N PHE A 391 -17.20 -27.34 -33.84
CA PHE A 391 -16.21 -27.00 -34.89
C PHE A 391 -16.80 -26.05 -35.96
N LYS A 392 -18.10 -26.17 -36.24
CA LYS A 392 -18.86 -25.28 -37.14
C LYS A 392 -18.81 -23.79 -36.74
N GLU A 393 -18.91 -23.43 -35.46
CA GLU A 393 -18.96 -22.02 -35.03
C GLU A 393 -17.59 -21.32 -35.09
N LYS A 394 -16.51 -22.06 -34.80
CA LYS A 394 -15.13 -21.54 -34.91
C LYS A 394 -14.74 -21.21 -36.35
N TRP A 395 -15.19 -22.04 -37.30
CA TRP A 395 -14.80 -21.92 -38.71
C TRP A 395 -15.79 -21.11 -39.55
N ARG A 396 -17.02 -20.89 -39.11
CA ARG A 396 -18.03 -20.13 -39.88
C ARG A 396 -17.55 -18.73 -40.28
N GLY A 397 -16.96 -17.98 -39.34
CA GLY A 397 -16.42 -16.65 -39.63
C GLY A 397 -15.18 -16.67 -40.52
N GLN A 398 -14.36 -17.72 -40.45
CA GLN A 398 -13.18 -17.89 -41.30
C GLN A 398 -13.56 -18.30 -42.73
N ILE A 399 -14.55 -19.17 -42.87
CA ILE A 399 -15.10 -19.62 -44.16
C ILE A 399 -15.82 -18.46 -44.87
N GLN A 400 -16.61 -17.67 -44.15
CA GLN A 400 -17.23 -16.46 -44.70
C GLN A 400 -16.18 -15.45 -45.17
N GLY A 401 -15.13 -15.22 -44.40
CA GLY A 401 -14.02 -14.35 -44.82
C GLY A 401 -13.29 -14.87 -46.05
N CYS A 402 -13.12 -16.19 -46.17
CA CYS A 402 -12.51 -16.82 -47.33
C CYS A 402 -13.37 -16.70 -48.60
N LEU A 403 -14.70 -16.86 -48.47
CA LEU A 403 -15.63 -16.68 -49.59
C LEU A 403 -15.67 -15.22 -50.07
N VAL A 404 -15.68 -14.26 -49.14
CA VAL A 404 -15.62 -12.83 -49.47
C VAL A 404 -14.29 -12.47 -50.12
N ALA A 405 -13.18 -13.09 -49.68
CA ALA A 405 -11.88 -12.91 -50.32
C ALA A 405 -11.87 -13.36 -51.78
N VAL A 406 -12.44 -14.55 -52.05
CA VAL A 406 -12.60 -15.07 -53.42
C VAL A 406 -13.47 -14.13 -54.26
N ALA A 407 -14.61 -13.67 -53.72
CA ALA A 407 -15.51 -12.76 -54.43
C ALA A 407 -14.85 -11.41 -54.75
N LEU A 408 -14.13 -10.82 -53.79
CA LEU A 408 -13.42 -9.55 -53.98
C LEU A 408 -12.28 -9.70 -54.99
N CYS A 409 -11.56 -10.82 -54.98
CA CYS A 409 -10.54 -11.15 -55.97
C CYS A 409 -11.15 -11.30 -57.38
N ALA A 410 -12.28 -11.99 -57.50
CA ALA A 410 -12.99 -12.13 -58.78
C ALA A 410 -13.46 -10.78 -59.33
N ILE A 411 -14.01 -9.92 -58.47
CA ILE A 411 -14.46 -8.57 -58.85
C ILE A 411 -13.29 -7.70 -59.29
N THR A 412 -12.19 -7.68 -58.52
CA THR A 412 -11.00 -6.89 -58.86
C THR A 412 -10.36 -7.36 -60.17
N THR A 413 -10.31 -8.68 -60.40
CA THR A 413 -9.83 -9.28 -61.65
C THR A 413 -10.72 -8.91 -62.84
N LEU A 414 -12.05 -8.92 -62.67
CA LEU A 414 -13.01 -8.59 -63.74
C LEU A 414 -12.98 -7.10 -64.10
N ILE A 415 -12.87 -6.22 -63.11
CA ILE A 415 -12.68 -4.78 -63.32
C ILE A 415 -11.34 -4.52 -64.03
N ALA A 416 -10.28 -5.20 -63.59
CA ALA A 416 -8.95 -5.07 -64.20
C ALA A 416 -8.93 -5.53 -65.66
N MET A 417 -9.61 -6.64 -65.98
CA MET A 417 -9.67 -7.18 -67.33
C MET A 417 -10.54 -6.35 -68.29
N GLN A 418 -11.55 -5.62 -67.77
CA GLN A 418 -12.47 -4.85 -68.60
C GLN A 418 -12.05 -3.38 -68.76
N TRP A 419 -11.37 -2.78 -67.77
CA TRP A 419 -11.08 -1.34 -67.74
C TRP A 419 -9.58 -1.00 -67.69
N LEU A 420 -8.72 -1.91 -67.23
CA LEU A 420 -7.31 -1.62 -66.94
C LEU A 420 -6.31 -2.33 -67.87
N VAL A 421 -6.75 -2.90 -68.99
CA VAL A 421 -5.87 -3.58 -69.98
C VAL A 421 -4.81 -2.64 -70.57
N THR A 422 -5.02 -1.32 -70.51
CA THR A 422 -4.09 -0.28 -70.97
C THR A 422 -3.09 0.19 -69.91
N PHE A 423 -3.23 -0.25 -68.65
CA PHE A 423 -2.37 0.21 -67.55
C PHE A 423 -1.20 -0.75 -67.30
N ASP A 424 -0.10 -0.19 -66.80
CA ASP A 424 1.08 -0.95 -66.43
C ASP A 424 0.79 -1.94 -65.29
N ALA A 425 1.49 -3.09 -65.31
CA ALA A 425 1.34 -4.20 -64.39
C ALA A 425 1.52 -3.77 -62.91
N ALA A 426 2.35 -2.74 -62.66
CA ALA A 426 2.57 -2.19 -61.33
C ALA A 426 1.30 -1.60 -60.67
N ASN A 427 0.45 -0.92 -61.46
CA ASN A 427 -0.78 -0.30 -60.94
C ASN A 427 -1.84 -1.36 -60.57
N LEU A 428 -1.88 -2.46 -61.33
CA LEU A 428 -2.75 -3.60 -61.06
C LEU A 428 -2.38 -4.27 -59.73
N VAL A 429 -1.08 -4.45 -59.45
CA VAL A 429 -0.59 -5.02 -58.18
C VAL A 429 -1.03 -4.18 -56.97
N MET A 430 -1.01 -2.85 -57.08
CA MET A 430 -1.50 -1.96 -56.01
C MET A 430 -2.99 -2.18 -55.72
N LEU A 431 -3.82 -2.40 -56.74
CA LEU A 431 -5.26 -2.66 -56.58
C LEU A 431 -5.51 -4.01 -55.87
N TYR A 432 -4.76 -5.05 -56.25
CA TYR A 432 -4.84 -6.35 -55.57
C TYR A 432 -4.38 -6.27 -54.11
N LEU A 433 -3.32 -5.50 -53.83
CA LEU A 433 -2.87 -5.24 -52.46
C LEU A 433 -3.94 -4.53 -51.64
N LEU A 434 -4.62 -3.51 -52.21
CA LEU A 434 -5.73 -2.83 -51.54
C LEU A 434 -6.86 -3.80 -51.15
N GLY A 435 -7.19 -4.75 -52.02
CA GLY A 435 -8.16 -5.81 -51.71
C GLY A 435 -7.74 -6.67 -50.51
N VAL A 436 -6.46 -7.05 -50.44
CA VAL A 436 -5.89 -7.80 -49.30
C VAL A 436 -5.97 -6.99 -48.01
N VAL A 437 -5.72 -5.67 -48.06
CA VAL A 437 -5.86 -4.76 -46.91
C VAL A 437 -7.29 -4.76 -46.39
N VAL A 438 -8.29 -4.62 -47.26
CA VAL A 438 -9.71 -4.61 -46.87
C VAL A 438 -10.10 -5.93 -46.21
N ILE A 439 -9.67 -7.06 -46.78
CA ILE A 439 -9.95 -8.39 -46.22
C ILE A 439 -9.24 -8.59 -44.87
N ALA A 440 -8.01 -8.10 -44.72
CA ALA A 440 -7.31 -8.12 -43.44
C ALA A 440 -8.08 -7.30 -42.39
N LEU A 441 -8.54 -6.09 -42.76
CA LEU A 441 -9.30 -5.17 -41.92
C LEU A 441 -10.69 -5.68 -41.54
N LEU A 442 -11.32 -6.55 -42.34
CA LEU A 442 -12.67 -7.06 -42.11
C LEU A 442 -12.71 -8.49 -41.56
N TYR A 443 -11.79 -9.38 -41.94
CA TYR A 443 -11.85 -10.81 -41.60
C TYR A 443 -10.58 -11.37 -40.92
N GLY A 444 -9.50 -10.60 -40.84
CA GLY A 444 -8.30 -10.93 -40.05
C GLY A 444 -7.26 -11.76 -40.82
N ARG A 445 -6.29 -12.34 -40.09
CA ARG A 445 -5.04 -12.90 -40.64
C ARG A 445 -5.27 -14.04 -41.65
N TRP A 446 -6.03 -15.06 -41.26
CA TRP A 446 -6.17 -16.27 -42.09
C TRP A 446 -6.86 -15.99 -43.43
N PRO A 447 -7.99 -15.26 -43.49
CA PRO A 447 -8.60 -14.85 -44.76
C PRO A 447 -7.71 -13.95 -45.62
N SER A 448 -6.90 -13.07 -45.01
CA SER A 448 -5.96 -12.20 -45.74
C SER A 448 -4.81 -12.98 -46.39
N VAL A 449 -4.28 -14.01 -45.71
CA VAL A 449 -3.28 -14.91 -46.31
C VAL A 449 -3.86 -15.65 -47.51
N VAL A 450 -5.07 -16.20 -47.37
CA VAL A 450 -5.74 -16.88 -48.48
C VAL A 450 -6.02 -15.91 -49.63
N ALA A 451 -6.50 -14.70 -49.33
CA ALA A 451 -6.69 -13.64 -50.34
C ALA A 451 -5.40 -13.30 -51.09
N THR A 452 -4.27 -13.23 -50.39
CA THR A 452 -2.97 -12.90 -50.99
C THR A 452 -2.52 -13.99 -51.95
N VAL A 453 -2.67 -15.26 -51.57
CA VAL A 453 -2.34 -16.40 -52.43
C VAL A 453 -3.24 -16.45 -53.67
N ILE A 454 -4.54 -16.24 -53.49
CA ILE A 454 -5.50 -16.21 -54.61
C ILE A 454 -5.19 -15.02 -55.53
N ASN A 455 -4.91 -13.84 -54.98
CA ASN A 455 -4.58 -12.66 -55.78
C ASN A 455 -3.29 -12.85 -56.59
N VAL A 456 -2.25 -13.46 -56.00
CA VAL A 456 -1.01 -13.79 -56.73
C VAL A 456 -1.28 -14.79 -57.86
N ALA A 457 -2.06 -15.85 -57.59
CA ALA A 457 -2.42 -16.84 -58.61
C ALA A 457 -3.30 -16.25 -59.73
N SER A 458 -4.26 -15.39 -59.38
CA SER A 458 -5.10 -14.68 -60.36
C SER A 458 -4.28 -13.68 -61.17
N PHE A 459 -3.33 -12.98 -60.57
CA PHE A 459 -2.48 -12.05 -61.30
C PHE A 459 -1.62 -12.78 -62.35
N ASP A 460 -1.00 -13.89 -61.97
CA ASP A 460 -0.19 -14.73 -62.86
C ASP A 460 -0.99 -15.28 -64.04
N LEU A 461 -2.17 -15.87 -63.76
CA LEU A 461 -3.01 -16.51 -64.77
C LEU A 461 -3.59 -15.53 -65.82
N PHE A 462 -3.96 -14.32 -65.41
CA PHE A 462 -4.72 -13.40 -66.28
C PHE A 462 -3.87 -12.28 -66.91
N PHE A 463 -2.80 -11.82 -66.25
CA PHE A 463 -2.08 -10.60 -66.67
C PHE A 463 -0.65 -10.84 -67.15
N ILE A 464 -0.01 -11.96 -66.79
CA ILE A 464 1.35 -12.31 -67.24
C ILE A 464 1.26 -13.19 -68.50
N ALA A 465 2.11 -12.91 -69.49
CA ALA A 465 2.18 -13.69 -70.72
C ALA A 465 3.13 -14.90 -70.54
N PRO A 466 2.79 -16.12 -71.01
CA PRO A 466 1.56 -16.49 -71.73
C PRO A 466 0.35 -16.70 -70.81
N ARG A 467 -0.74 -15.98 -71.13
CA ARG A 467 -1.99 -15.98 -70.35
C ARG A 467 -2.60 -17.38 -70.30
N GLY A 468 -3.13 -17.78 -69.13
CA GLY A 468 -3.75 -19.09 -68.93
C GLY A 468 -2.79 -20.22 -68.55
N THR A 469 -1.51 -19.92 -68.27
CA THR A 469 -0.53 -20.90 -67.79
C THR A 469 0.16 -20.41 -66.52
N LEU A 470 0.39 -21.30 -65.54
CA LEU A 470 1.18 -21.01 -64.32
C LEU A 470 2.67 -21.20 -64.61
N ALA A 471 3.20 -20.47 -65.61
CA ALA A 471 4.57 -20.62 -66.08
C ALA A 471 5.46 -19.52 -65.49
N VAL A 472 5.95 -19.72 -64.26
CA VAL A 472 6.89 -18.83 -63.56
C VAL A 472 8.26 -18.88 -64.24
N SER A 473 8.38 -18.21 -65.39
CA SER A 473 9.58 -18.25 -66.24
C SER A 473 10.32 -16.91 -66.29
N ASP A 474 9.77 -15.87 -65.67
CA ASP A 474 10.36 -14.54 -65.62
C ASP A 474 10.68 -14.12 -64.17
N VAL A 475 11.97 -13.90 -63.91
CA VAL A 475 12.53 -13.55 -62.59
C VAL A 475 11.99 -12.20 -62.10
N GLN A 476 11.60 -11.30 -63.02
CA GLN A 476 11.08 -9.98 -62.68
C GLN A 476 9.75 -10.04 -61.92
N TYR A 477 8.87 -11.00 -62.25
CA TYR A 477 7.58 -11.15 -61.58
C TYR A 477 7.68 -11.95 -60.28
N LEU A 478 8.69 -12.81 -60.15
CA LEU A 478 8.97 -13.56 -58.93
C LEU A 478 9.27 -12.62 -57.74
N LEU A 479 9.99 -11.52 -57.99
CA LEU A 479 10.21 -10.46 -57.00
C LEU A 479 8.90 -9.79 -56.60
N THR A 480 8.05 -9.43 -57.56
CA THR A 480 6.74 -8.80 -57.32
C THR A 480 5.82 -9.70 -56.48
N PHE A 481 5.80 -11.01 -56.76
CA PHE A 481 5.04 -11.98 -55.98
C PHE A 481 5.56 -12.12 -54.55
N ALA A 482 6.88 -12.17 -54.36
CA ALA A 482 7.49 -12.24 -53.04
C ALA A 482 7.18 -10.98 -52.21
N VAL A 483 7.26 -9.80 -52.82
CA VAL A 483 6.93 -8.52 -52.16
C VAL A 483 5.44 -8.47 -51.83
N MET A 484 4.56 -8.82 -52.77
CA MET A 484 3.11 -8.82 -52.55
C MET A 484 2.69 -9.80 -51.45
N LEU A 485 3.29 -10.99 -51.42
CA LEU A 485 3.08 -11.97 -50.35
C LEU A 485 3.56 -11.45 -48.99
N THR A 486 4.73 -10.82 -48.96
CA THR A 486 5.32 -10.25 -47.74
C THR A 486 4.46 -9.10 -47.20
N VAL A 487 4.03 -8.18 -48.06
CA VAL A 487 3.15 -7.07 -47.69
C VAL A 487 1.80 -7.58 -47.19
N GLY A 488 1.19 -8.55 -47.88
CA GLY A 488 -0.05 -9.19 -47.42
C GLY A 488 0.08 -9.86 -46.05
N LEU A 489 1.19 -10.56 -45.80
CA LEU A 489 1.50 -11.19 -44.51
C LEU A 489 1.73 -10.15 -43.40
N VAL A 490 2.48 -9.08 -43.68
CA VAL A 490 2.76 -8.00 -42.72
C VAL A 490 1.47 -7.29 -42.34
N ILE A 491 0.65 -6.91 -43.31
CA ILE A 491 -0.65 -6.25 -43.09
C ILE A 491 -1.61 -7.19 -42.37
N GLY A 492 -1.66 -8.47 -42.76
CA GLY A 492 -2.45 -9.49 -42.08
C GLY A 492 -2.04 -9.70 -40.61
N ASN A 493 -0.75 -9.56 -40.29
CA ASN A 493 -0.24 -9.68 -38.92
C ASN A 493 -0.51 -8.43 -38.07
N LEU A 494 -0.24 -7.24 -38.61
CA LEU A 494 -0.51 -5.96 -37.94
C LEU A 494 -2.01 -5.81 -37.63
N THR A 495 -2.86 -6.15 -38.59
CA THR A 495 -4.32 -6.02 -38.42
C THR A 495 -4.89 -7.03 -37.42
N ALA A 496 -4.31 -8.23 -37.35
CA ALA A 496 -4.67 -9.21 -36.32
C ALA A 496 -4.26 -8.73 -34.92
N GLY A 497 -3.13 -8.04 -34.80
CA GLY A 497 -2.69 -7.37 -33.57
C GLY A 497 -3.66 -6.29 -33.11
N VAL A 498 -4.00 -5.35 -33.99
CA VAL A 498 -4.93 -4.23 -33.69
C VAL A 498 -6.33 -4.73 -33.31
N ARG A 499 -6.84 -5.75 -34.01
CA ARG A 499 -8.16 -6.35 -33.69
C ARG A 499 -8.18 -7.10 -32.38
N TYR A 500 -7.08 -7.79 -32.05
CA TYR A 500 -6.94 -8.44 -30.76
C TYR A 500 -6.97 -7.39 -29.64
N GLN A 501 -6.23 -6.29 -29.80
CA GLN A 501 -6.24 -5.17 -28.85
C GLN A 501 -7.62 -4.51 -28.72
N ALA A 502 -8.31 -4.23 -29.82
CA ALA A 502 -9.65 -3.62 -29.80
C ALA A 502 -10.70 -4.54 -29.15
N ARG A 503 -10.61 -5.85 -29.37
CA ARG A 503 -11.50 -6.82 -28.71
C ARG A 503 -11.24 -6.86 -27.20
N VAL A 504 -9.98 -6.89 -26.78
CA VAL A 504 -9.60 -6.87 -25.36
C VAL A 504 -10.03 -5.56 -24.69
N ALA A 505 -9.92 -4.43 -25.38
CA ALA A 505 -10.39 -3.14 -24.87
C ALA A 505 -11.92 -3.13 -24.65
N ARG A 506 -12.71 -3.65 -25.58
CA ARG A 506 -14.18 -3.74 -25.44
C ARG A 506 -14.63 -4.64 -24.29
N TYR A 507 -13.94 -5.78 -24.07
CA TYR A 507 -14.23 -6.64 -22.93
C TYR A 507 -13.94 -5.93 -21.59
N ARG A 508 -12.88 -5.12 -21.53
CA ARG A 508 -12.57 -4.30 -20.34
C ARG A 508 -13.63 -3.21 -20.13
N GLU A 509 -14.06 -2.53 -21.18
CA GLU A 509 -15.08 -1.49 -21.13
C GLU A 509 -16.43 -2.02 -20.63
N GLN A 510 -16.91 -3.16 -21.16
CA GLN A 510 -18.15 -3.78 -20.71
C GLN A 510 -18.12 -4.15 -19.23
N ARG A 511 -16.99 -4.68 -18.74
CA ARG A 511 -16.83 -5.03 -17.32
C ARG A 511 -16.94 -3.80 -16.42
N THR A 512 -16.22 -2.74 -16.74
CA THR A 512 -16.25 -1.49 -15.96
C THR A 512 -17.65 -0.89 -15.97
N ARG A 513 -18.35 -0.95 -17.12
CA ARG A 513 -19.71 -0.46 -17.25
C ARG A 513 -20.70 -1.21 -16.35
N HIS A 514 -20.68 -2.54 -16.33
CA HIS A 514 -21.58 -3.33 -15.47
C HIS A 514 -21.33 -3.05 -13.97
N LEU A 515 -20.06 -2.93 -13.56
CA LEU A 515 -19.70 -2.56 -12.19
C LEU A 515 -20.19 -1.16 -11.82
N TYR A 516 -20.00 -0.19 -12.72
CA TYR A 516 -20.41 1.19 -12.51
C TYR A 516 -21.94 1.33 -12.43
N GLU A 517 -22.68 0.71 -13.34
CA GLU A 517 -24.15 0.75 -13.35
C GLU A 517 -24.74 0.12 -12.08
N MET A 518 -24.19 -1.02 -11.63
CA MET A 518 -24.64 -1.66 -10.38
C MET A 518 -24.28 -0.80 -9.16
N SER A 519 -23.04 -0.31 -9.06
CA SER A 519 -22.61 0.55 -7.95
C SER A 519 -23.49 1.81 -7.85
N LYS A 520 -23.79 2.46 -8.98
CA LYS A 520 -24.69 3.62 -9.04
C LYS A 520 -26.11 3.27 -8.59
N ALA A 521 -26.66 2.14 -9.03
CA ALA A 521 -27.99 1.71 -8.62
C ALA A 521 -28.06 1.39 -7.12
N LEU A 522 -27.04 0.71 -6.58
CA LEU A 522 -26.93 0.39 -5.15
C LEU A 522 -26.67 1.62 -4.26
N ALA A 523 -26.08 2.69 -4.79
CA ALA A 523 -25.89 3.94 -4.07
C ALA A 523 -27.23 4.66 -3.79
N VAL A 524 -28.24 4.48 -4.66
CA VAL A 524 -29.57 5.12 -4.52
C VAL A 524 -30.51 4.31 -3.63
N GLY A 525 -30.26 3.00 -3.43
CA GLY A 525 -31.10 2.13 -2.61
C GLY A 525 -31.25 2.65 -1.17
N ARG A 526 -32.50 2.83 -0.73
CA ARG A 526 -32.84 3.37 0.60
C ARG A 526 -33.37 2.31 1.57
N SER A 527 -33.72 1.13 1.08
CA SER A 527 -34.20 0.02 1.88
C SER A 527 -33.45 -1.27 1.56
N GLU A 528 -33.45 -2.20 2.51
CA GLU A 528 -32.89 -3.54 2.31
C GLU A 528 -33.57 -4.27 1.14
N HIS A 529 -34.88 -4.07 0.96
CA HIS A 529 -35.65 -4.63 -0.15
C HIS A 529 -35.22 -4.07 -1.51
N ASP A 530 -34.97 -2.75 -1.60
CA ASP A 530 -34.48 -2.12 -2.84
C ASP A 530 -33.09 -2.63 -3.23
N ILE A 531 -32.21 -2.79 -2.24
CA ILE A 531 -30.86 -3.33 -2.44
C ILE A 531 -30.95 -4.78 -2.91
N ALA A 532 -31.77 -5.62 -2.27
CA ALA A 532 -31.97 -7.00 -2.67
C ALA A 532 -32.50 -7.11 -4.11
N ALA A 533 -33.61 -6.42 -4.42
CA ALA A 533 -34.24 -6.45 -5.74
C ALA A 533 -33.32 -5.91 -6.85
N THR A 534 -32.56 -4.85 -6.57
CA THR A 534 -31.58 -4.30 -7.52
C THR A 534 -30.45 -5.30 -7.77
N SER A 535 -29.89 -5.87 -6.71
CA SER A 535 -28.82 -6.86 -6.81
C SER A 535 -29.23 -8.07 -7.65
N GLU A 536 -30.43 -8.60 -7.39
CA GLU A 536 -30.95 -9.76 -8.11
C GLU A 536 -31.18 -9.48 -9.60
N ARG A 537 -31.67 -8.28 -9.95
CA ARG A 537 -31.85 -7.86 -11.34
C ARG A 537 -30.52 -7.75 -12.09
N PHE A 538 -29.49 -7.21 -11.45
CA PHE A 538 -28.16 -7.08 -12.05
C PHE A 538 -27.45 -8.44 -12.17
N ILE A 539 -27.60 -9.32 -11.18
CA ILE A 539 -27.07 -10.69 -11.26
C ILE A 539 -27.76 -11.46 -12.39
N ALA A 540 -29.08 -11.34 -12.52
CA ALA A 540 -29.85 -11.98 -13.58
C ALA A 540 -29.46 -11.50 -14.98
N SER A 541 -29.33 -10.19 -15.19
CA SER A 541 -28.97 -9.62 -16.50
C SER A 541 -27.51 -9.86 -16.88
N THR A 542 -26.59 -9.87 -15.92
CA THR A 542 -25.14 -9.97 -16.18
C THR A 542 -24.70 -11.43 -16.33
N PHE A 543 -25.16 -12.32 -15.44
CA PHE A 543 -24.70 -13.70 -15.37
C PHE A 543 -25.69 -14.71 -15.97
N GLN A 544 -26.87 -14.26 -16.43
CA GLN A 544 -27.98 -15.14 -16.82
C GLN A 544 -28.27 -16.18 -15.72
N ALA A 545 -28.23 -15.72 -14.47
CA ALA A 545 -28.38 -16.52 -13.27
C ALA A 545 -29.58 -16.05 -12.46
N ARG A 546 -30.35 -16.98 -11.93
CA ARG A 546 -31.35 -16.66 -10.91
C ARG A 546 -30.64 -16.39 -9.61
N SER A 547 -31.16 -15.48 -8.79
CA SER A 547 -30.52 -15.16 -7.54
C SER A 547 -31.49 -14.66 -6.50
N GLN A 548 -31.15 -14.90 -5.24
CA GLN A 548 -31.95 -14.49 -4.10
C GLN A 548 -31.07 -14.01 -2.95
N ILE A 549 -31.40 -12.86 -2.39
CA ILE A 549 -30.69 -12.29 -1.24
C ILE A 549 -31.41 -12.68 0.06
N LEU A 550 -30.67 -13.29 0.99
CA LEU A 550 -31.13 -13.65 2.33
C LEU A 550 -30.52 -12.69 3.35
N LEU A 551 -31.35 -12.05 4.17
CA LEU A 551 -30.91 -11.23 5.30
C LEU A 551 -31.38 -11.85 6.62
N PRO A 552 -30.64 -11.66 7.72
CA PRO A 552 -31.06 -12.11 9.04
C PRO A 552 -32.23 -11.26 9.55
N ASP A 553 -33.26 -11.92 10.10
CA ASP A 553 -34.32 -11.26 10.86
C ASP A 553 -33.87 -10.86 12.27
N ALA A 554 -34.77 -10.28 13.07
CA ALA A 554 -34.49 -9.90 14.46
C ALA A 554 -34.08 -11.08 15.36
N ASN A 555 -34.40 -12.33 14.97
CA ASN A 555 -34.04 -13.56 15.67
C ASN A 555 -32.81 -14.25 15.03
N GLY A 556 -32.16 -13.62 14.05
CA GLY A 556 -31.02 -14.16 13.31
C GLY A 556 -31.38 -15.27 12.31
N LYS A 557 -32.65 -15.46 11.98
CA LYS A 557 -33.08 -16.40 10.94
C LYS A 557 -32.94 -15.74 9.57
N LEU A 558 -32.25 -16.42 8.65
CA LEU A 558 -32.07 -15.94 7.28
C LEU A 558 -33.38 -16.08 6.51
N LEU A 559 -33.92 -14.96 6.02
CA LEU A 559 -35.15 -14.92 5.25
C LEU A 559 -34.92 -14.21 3.91
N PRO A 560 -35.53 -14.69 2.81
CA PRO A 560 -35.51 -13.98 1.55
C PRO A 560 -36.39 -12.73 1.61
N LEU A 561 -35.85 -11.59 1.13
CA LEU A 561 -36.62 -10.34 1.06
C LEU A 561 -37.51 -10.24 -0.18
N THR A 562 -37.16 -10.96 -1.24
CA THR A 562 -37.89 -11.07 -2.50
C THR A 562 -38.18 -12.54 -2.76
N HIS A 563 -39.26 -12.85 -3.47
CA HIS A 563 -39.57 -14.22 -3.89
C HIS A 563 -39.32 -14.38 -5.40
N GLN A 564 -38.24 -15.07 -5.77
CA GLN A 564 -38.05 -15.57 -7.14
C GLN A 564 -38.68 -16.96 -7.28
N GLN A 565 -39.54 -17.13 -8.28
CA GLN A 565 -40.14 -18.42 -8.60
C GLN A 565 -39.16 -19.30 -9.39
N GLY A 566 -39.11 -20.59 -9.04
CA GLY A 566 -38.37 -21.61 -9.80
C GLY A 566 -36.89 -21.74 -9.47
N MET A 567 -36.42 -21.21 -8.33
CA MET A 567 -35.10 -21.57 -7.80
C MET A 567 -35.13 -22.95 -7.13
N THR A 568 -34.03 -23.68 -7.20
CA THR A 568 -33.89 -24.93 -6.44
C THR A 568 -33.87 -24.64 -4.94
N PRO A 569 -34.57 -25.44 -4.11
CA PRO A 569 -34.51 -25.30 -2.66
C PRO A 569 -33.08 -25.46 -2.17
N TRP A 570 -32.66 -24.58 -1.27
CA TRP A 570 -31.37 -24.67 -0.59
C TRP A 570 -31.52 -25.28 0.79
N ASP A 571 -30.39 -25.77 1.32
CA ASP A 571 -30.32 -26.27 2.69
C ASP A 571 -30.07 -25.10 3.65
N ASP A 572 -31.04 -24.82 4.52
CA ASP A 572 -30.97 -23.74 5.52
C ASP A 572 -29.79 -23.94 6.49
N ALA A 573 -29.39 -25.19 6.78
CA ALA A 573 -28.24 -25.45 7.65
C ALA A 573 -26.93 -25.01 7.01
N ILE A 574 -26.80 -25.20 5.70
CA ILE A 574 -25.60 -24.83 4.93
C ILE A 574 -25.58 -23.33 4.66
N ALA A 575 -26.74 -22.72 4.38
CA ALA A 575 -26.89 -21.27 4.34
C ALA A 575 -26.43 -20.66 5.67
N ARG A 576 -26.93 -21.16 6.81
CA ARG A 576 -26.52 -20.68 8.13
C ARG A 576 -25.03 -20.87 8.40
N TRP A 577 -24.46 -22.02 8.06
CA TRP A 577 -23.01 -22.25 8.16
C TRP A 577 -22.21 -21.26 7.33
N SER A 578 -22.63 -20.98 6.08
CA SER A 578 -21.99 -20.01 5.19
C SER A 578 -22.04 -18.60 5.76
N PHE A 579 -23.15 -18.23 6.41
CA PHE A 579 -23.34 -16.94 7.07
C PHE A 579 -22.42 -16.80 8.30
N ASP A 580 -22.43 -17.80 9.18
CA ASP A 580 -21.68 -17.81 10.44
C ASP A 580 -20.16 -17.87 10.21
N LYS A 581 -19.71 -18.63 9.20
CA LYS A 581 -18.28 -18.76 8.86
C LYS A 581 -17.79 -17.75 7.84
N GLY A 582 -18.68 -17.03 7.17
CA GLY A 582 -18.34 -16.10 6.11
C GLY A 582 -17.61 -16.77 4.93
N GLN A 583 -17.91 -18.04 4.66
CA GLN A 583 -17.28 -18.82 3.58
C GLN A 583 -18.31 -19.22 2.51
N PRO A 584 -17.95 -19.21 1.22
CA PRO A 584 -18.85 -19.62 0.15
C PRO A 584 -19.09 -21.14 0.18
N ALA A 585 -20.27 -21.56 -0.28
CA ALA A 585 -20.66 -22.96 -0.39
C ALA A 585 -21.38 -23.23 -1.72
N GLY A 586 -21.53 -24.50 -2.09
CA GLY A 586 -22.25 -24.93 -3.29
C GLY A 586 -21.34 -25.17 -4.50
N ALA A 587 -21.93 -25.10 -5.69
CA ALA A 587 -21.27 -25.41 -6.97
C ALA A 587 -19.90 -24.73 -7.10
N GLY A 588 -18.83 -25.51 -7.23
CA GLY A 588 -17.49 -24.95 -7.46
C GLY A 588 -16.70 -24.54 -6.22
N THR A 589 -17.20 -24.86 -5.03
CA THR A 589 -16.49 -24.73 -3.75
C THR A 589 -16.16 -26.12 -3.17
N ASP A 590 -15.32 -26.18 -2.13
CA ASP A 590 -15.01 -27.44 -1.44
C ASP A 590 -16.16 -27.90 -0.52
N THR A 591 -17.10 -27.01 -0.20
CA THR A 591 -18.24 -27.27 0.67
C THR A 591 -19.51 -27.46 -0.15
N LEU A 592 -19.99 -28.71 -0.21
CA LEU A 592 -21.19 -29.11 -0.95
C LEU A 592 -21.14 -28.83 -2.48
N PRO A 593 -20.14 -29.33 -3.22
CA PRO A 593 -19.97 -29.03 -4.66
C PRO A 593 -21.09 -29.57 -5.57
N GLY A 594 -21.96 -30.46 -5.07
CA GLY A 594 -22.94 -31.20 -5.86
C GLY A 594 -24.26 -30.48 -6.14
N VAL A 595 -24.50 -29.31 -5.54
CA VAL A 595 -25.75 -28.54 -5.75
C VAL A 595 -25.64 -27.61 -6.98
N PRO A 596 -26.76 -27.28 -7.65
CA PRO A 596 -26.74 -26.46 -8.87
C PRO A 596 -26.62 -24.95 -8.61
N TYR A 597 -26.49 -24.52 -7.35
CA TYR A 597 -26.39 -23.11 -6.94
C TYR A 597 -25.11 -22.84 -6.13
N GLN A 598 -24.73 -21.56 -6.05
CA GLN A 598 -23.69 -21.05 -5.16
C GLN A 598 -24.31 -20.23 -4.04
N ILE A 599 -23.80 -20.40 -2.82
CA ILE A 599 -24.11 -19.58 -1.65
C ILE A 599 -22.91 -18.69 -1.39
N LEU A 600 -23.11 -17.37 -1.48
CA LEU A 600 -22.06 -16.37 -1.38
C LEU A 600 -22.34 -15.44 -0.19
N PRO A 601 -21.44 -15.36 0.80
CA PRO A 601 -21.63 -14.47 1.94
C PRO A 601 -21.43 -13.00 1.55
N LEU A 602 -22.37 -12.15 1.96
CA LEU A 602 -22.29 -10.69 1.80
C LEU A 602 -21.50 -10.11 2.96
N LYS A 603 -20.17 -10.29 2.90
CA LYS A 603 -19.23 -9.86 3.94
C LYS A 603 -18.60 -8.51 3.59
N SER A 604 -18.61 -7.57 4.54
CA SER A 604 -17.78 -6.35 4.51
C SER A 604 -16.91 -6.31 5.77
N ALA A 605 -15.63 -5.97 5.60
CA ALA A 605 -14.59 -6.06 6.63
C ALA A 605 -14.63 -7.42 7.36
N ASP A 606 -15.18 -7.45 8.59
CA ASP A 606 -15.28 -8.67 9.40
C ASP A 606 -16.71 -9.10 9.77
N LYS A 607 -17.73 -8.45 9.21
CA LYS A 607 -19.15 -8.77 9.49
C LYS A 607 -19.87 -9.27 8.24
N THR A 608 -20.64 -10.36 8.40
CA THR A 608 -21.54 -10.88 7.36
C THR A 608 -22.92 -10.23 7.53
N TYR A 609 -23.40 -9.54 6.49
CA TYR A 609 -24.70 -8.85 6.50
C TYR A 609 -25.84 -9.73 5.95
N GLY A 610 -25.51 -10.72 5.13
CA GLY A 610 -26.48 -11.64 4.54
C GLY A 610 -25.81 -12.64 3.61
N LEU A 611 -26.61 -13.33 2.81
CA LEU A 611 -26.15 -14.26 1.78
C LEU A 611 -26.79 -13.94 0.43
N ALA A 612 -26.06 -14.18 -0.65
CA ALA A 612 -26.58 -14.24 -2.00
C ALA A 612 -26.55 -15.68 -2.49
N ILE A 613 -27.72 -16.23 -2.83
CA ILE A 613 -27.85 -17.52 -3.49
C ILE A 613 -27.91 -17.25 -4.98
N VAL A 614 -27.06 -17.90 -5.77
CA VAL A 614 -26.95 -17.69 -7.21
C VAL A 614 -27.03 -19.04 -7.93
N GLU A 615 -28.09 -19.24 -8.70
CA GLU A 615 -28.35 -20.41 -9.51
C GLU A 615 -28.17 -20.07 -11.01
N PRO A 616 -27.02 -20.40 -11.61
CA PRO A 616 -26.76 -20.07 -13.01
C PRO A 616 -27.57 -20.95 -13.97
N GLY A 617 -28.05 -20.36 -15.08
CA GLY A 617 -28.63 -21.15 -16.17
C GLY A 617 -27.62 -22.10 -16.85
N ASN A 618 -26.32 -21.78 -16.75
CA ASN A 618 -25.24 -22.65 -17.18
C ASN A 618 -24.07 -22.58 -16.19
N LEU A 619 -23.93 -23.61 -15.36
CA LEU A 619 -22.85 -23.74 -14.38
C LEU A 619 -21.47 -23.50 -14.99
N ARG A 620 -21.20 -24.00 -16.20
CA ARG A 620 -19.88 -23.83 -16.84
C ARG A 620 -19.54 -22.36 -17.12
N GLN A 621 -20.53 -21.50 -17.36
CA GLN A 621 -20.32 -20.08 -17.63
C GLN A 621 -20.04 -19.30 -16.34
N LEU A 622 -20.75 -19.60 -15.25
CA LEU A 622 -20.50 -18.97 -13.94
C LEU A 622 -19.14 -19.40 -13.35
N MET A 623 -18.70 -20.62 -13.67
CA MET A 623 -17.41 -21.16 -13.23
C MET A 623 -16.21 -20.52 -13.95
N VAL A 624 -16.40 -19.70 -14.98
CA VAL A 624 -15.29 -18.95 -15.61
C VAL A 624 -14.67 -18.01 -14.56
N PRO A 625 -13.35 -18.02 -14.31
CA PRO A 625 -12.74 -17.21 -13.24
C PRO A 625 -13.00 -15.70 -13.34
N GLU A 626 -13.15 -15.18 -14.55
CA GLU A 626 -13.51 -13.77 -14.75
C GLU A 626 -14.93 -13.45 -14.29
N GLN A 627 -15.87 -14.37 -14.50
CA GLN A 627 -17.25 -14.26 -14.03
C GLN A 627 -17.31 -14.44 -12.52
N GLN A 628 -16.54 -15.38 -11.95
CA GLN A 628 -16.42 -15.54 -10.50
C GLN A 628 -15.90 -14.26 -9.84
N ARG A 629 -14.82 -13.66 -10.36
CA ARG A 629 -14.29 -12.39 -9.83
C ARG A 629 -15.29 -11.23 -9.96
N LEU A 630 -16.03 -11.17 -11.07
CA LEU A 630 -17.07 -10.16 -11.24
C LEU A 630 -18.19 -10.35 -10.22
N LEU A 631 -18.61 -11.60 -10.00
CA LEU A 631 -19.62 -11.97 -9.02
C LEU A 631 -19.18 -11.67 -7.59
N GLU A 632 -17.95 -12.00 -7.21
CA GLU A 632 -17.34 -11.62 -5.93
C GLU A 632 -17.34 -10.09 -5.73
N THR A 633 -17.01 -9.34 -6.79
CA THR A 633 -17.05 -7.86 -6.73
C THR A 633 -18.48 -7.36 -6.54
N PHE A 634 -19.46 -7.99 -7.20
CA PHE A 634 -20.88 -7.66 -7.02
C PHE A 634 -21.32 -7.95 -5.58
N THR A 635 -21.01 -9.12 -5.04
CA THR A 635 -21.29 -9.51 -3.64
C THR A 635 -20.71 -8.49 -2.64
N LEU A 636 -19.48 -8.01 -2.87
CA LEU A 636 -18.87 -6.96 -2.04
C LEU A 636 -19.61 -5.61 -2.14
N LEU A 637 -20.00 -5.19 -3.34
CA LEU A 637 -20.78 -3.95 -3.52
C LEU A 637 -22.13 -4.01 -2.81
N VAL A 638 -22.80 -5.17 -2.83
CA VAL A 638 -24.04 -5.40 -2.09
C VAL A 638 -23.79 -5.36 -0.58
N ALA A 639 -22.75 -6.03 -0.09
CA ALA A 639 -22.38 -6.01 1.32
C ALA A 639 -22.12 -4.58 1.82
N ASN A 640 -21.38 -3.76 1.07
CA ASN A 640 -21.10 -2.36 1.41
C ASN A 640 -22.38 -1.50 1.41
N ALA A 641 -23.34 -1.79 0.53
CA ALA A 641 -24.61 -1.08 0.49
C ALA A 641 -25.49 -1.42 1.72
N LEU A 642 -25.52 -2.69 2.12
CA LEU A 642 -26.20 -3.14 3.34
C LEU A 642 -25.54 -2.57 4.59
N GLU A 643 -24.20 -2.62 4.68
CA GLU A 643 -23.43 -2.01 5.75
C GLU A 643 -23.81 -0.53 5.92
N ARG A 644 -23.80 0.24 4.82
CA ARG A 644 -24.18 1.66 4.84
C ARG A 644 -25.59 1.89 5.41
N LEU A 645 -26.58 1.06 5.04
CA LEU A 645 -27.93 1.16 5.60
C LEU A 645 -27.95 0.85 7.09
N THR A 646 -27.27 -0.21 7.53
CA THR A 646 -27.24 -0.58 8.95
C THR A 646 -26.53 0.48 9.81
N LEU A 647 -25.44 1.06 9.31
CA LEU A 647 -24.71 2.13 9.99
C LEU A 647 -25.57 3.40 10.08
N ALA A 648 -26.22 3.79 8.99
CA ALA A 648 -27.13 4.95 8.99
C ALA A 648 -28.29 4.77 9.98
N ALA A 649 -28.90 3.58 10.04
CA ALA A 649 -29.96 3.27 11.00
C ALA A 649 -29.46 3.33 12.45
N SER A 650 -28.26 2.80 12.72
CA SER A 650 -27.66 2.83 14.07
C SER A 650 -27.32 4.26 14.53
N GLN A 651 -26.85 5.12 13.61
CA GLN A 651 -26.55 6.52 13.90
C GLN A 651 -27.83 7.31 14.23
N GLU A 652 -28.90 7.08 13.48
CA GLU A 652 -30.18 7.73 13.73
C GLU A 652 -30.75 7.32 15.10
N GLN A 653 -30.68 6.03 15.45
CA GLN A 653 -31.10 5.55 16.77
C GLN A 653 -30.27 6.13 17.91
N ALA A 654 -28.94 6.19 17.76
CA ALA A 654 -28.04 6.77 18.75
C ALA A 654 -28.31 8.27 18.95
N ARG A 655 -28.59 8.98 17.85
CA ARG A 655 -28.98 10.40 17.88
C ARG A 655 -30.29 10.61 18.63
N LEU A 656 -31.34 9.85 18.29
CA LEU A 656 -32.64 9.92 18.97
C LEU A 656 -32.52 9.60 20.47
N ALA A 657 -31.67 8.64 20.84
CA ALA A 657 -31.39 8.31 22.24
C ALA A 657 -30.67 9.46 22.97
N SER A 658 -29.67 10.07 22.33
CA SER A 658 -28.94 11.22 22.89
C SER A 658 -29.85 12.45 23.05
N GLU A 659 -30.71 12.74 22.06
CA GLU A 659 -31.69 13.83 22.14
C GLU A 659 -32.69 13.58 23.27
N ARG A 660 -33.18 12.35 23.42
CA ARG A 660 -34.06 11.96 24.52
C ARG A 660 -33.41 12.17 25.89
N GLU A 661 -32.15 11.80 26.05
CA GLU A 661 -31.42 11.96 27.31
C GLU A 661 -31.12 13.43 27.61
N SER A 662 -30.79 14.23 26.59
CA SER A 662 -30.61 15.68 26.72
C SER A 662 -31.90 16.38 27.17
N ILE A 663 -33.04 16.03 26.57
CA ILE A 663 -34.35 16.59 26.95
C ILE A 663 -34.68 16.19 28.40
N ARG A 664 -34.46 14.92 28.76
CA ARG A 664 -34.68 14.45 30.13
C ARG A 664 -33.86 15.24 31.15
N ASN A 665 -32.56 15.45 30.90
CA ASN A 665 -31.68 16.19 31.79
C ASN A 665 -32.05 17.67 31.88
N ALA A 666 -32.41 18.31 30.76
CA ALA A 666 -32.87 19.69 30.76
C ALA A 666 -34.17 19.87 31.57
N LEU A 667 -35.13 18.94 31.43
CA LEU A 667 -36.37 18.96 32.21
C LEU A 667 -36.12 18.77 33.71
N LEU A 668 -35.25 17.82 34.08
CA LEU A 668 -34.88 17.61 35.49
C LEU A 668 -34.16 18.82 36.09
N ALA A 669 -33.29 19.47 35.33
CA ALA A 669 -32.60 20.69 35.77
C ALA A 669 -33.56 21.86 35.95
N ALA A 670 -34.50 22.05 35.01
CA ALA A 670 -35.52 23.10 35.10
C ALA A 670 -36.45 22.88 36.32
N LEU A 671 -36.97 21.65 36.49
CA LEU A 671 -37.78 21.28 37.66
C LEU A 671 -37.03 21.49 38.98
N SER A 672 -35.75 21.11 39.04
CA SER A 672 -34.94 21.31 40.23
C SER A 672 -34.78 22.80 40.57
N HIS A 673 -34.54 23.66 39.57
CA HIS A 673 -34.40 25.09 39.76
C HIS A 673 -35.73 25.75 40.21
N GLU A 674 -36.85 25.37 39.59
CA GLU A 674 -38.18 25.86 39.94
C GLU A 674 -38.66 25.41 41.31
N LEU A 675 -38.24 24.24 41.80
CA LEU A 675 -38.54 23.76 43.15
C LEU A 675 -37.62 24.37 44.22
N ARG A 676 -36.33 24.54 43.89
CA ARG A 676 -35.33 25.05 44.84
C ARG A 676 -35.63 26.49 45.25
N THR A 677 -36.09 27.32 44.32
CA THR A 677 -36.38 28.74 44.58
C THR A 677 -37.45 28.95 45.68
N PRO A 678 -38.68 28.38 45.57
CA PRO A 678 -39.68 28.48 46.62
C PRO A 678 -39.30 27.73 47.90
N LEU A 679 -38.62 26.58 47.82
CA LEU A 679 -38.14 25.85 49.01
C LEU A 679 -37.13 26.68 49.82
N THR A 680 -36.21 27.37 49.14
CA THR A 680 -35.25 28.28 49.78
C THR A 680 -35.97 29.46 50.44
N GLY A 681 -37.01 30.00 49.79
CA GLY A 681 -37.87 31.05 50.36
C GLY A 681 -38.63 30.59 51.60
N LEU A 682 -39.22 29.39 51.57
CA LEU A 682 -39.93 28.79 52.71
C LEU A 682 -38.99 28.49 53.88
N CYS A 683 -37.79 27.96 53.61
CA CYS A 683 -36.75 27.78 54.63
C CYS A 683 -36.39 29.10 55.32
N GLY A 684 -36.13 30.15 54.53
CA GLY A 684 -35.78 31.47 55.06
C GLY A 684 -36.91 32.08 55.91
N GLN A 685 -38.16 31.97 55.47
CA GLN A 685 -39.31 32.42 56.26
C GLN A 685 -39.50 31.60 57.55
N ALA A 686 -39.26 30.29 57.52
CA ALA A 686 -39.34 29.44 58.71
C ALA A 686 -38.22 29.74 59.71
N GLU A 687 -37.00 30.05 59.25
CA GLU A 687 -35.90 30.49 60.10
C GLU A 687 -36.20 31.83 60.77
N ILE A 688 -36.69 32.82 60.01
CA ILE A 688 -37.09 34.13 60.54
C ILE A 688 -38.19 33.96 61.60
N LEU A 689 -39.23 33.18 61.30
CA LEU A 689 -40.33 32.91 62.24
C LEU A 689 -39.82 32.26 63.54
N THR A 690 -38.89 31.31 63.42
CA THR A 690 -38.26 30.65 64.58
C THR A 690 -37.49 31.65 65.44
N LEU A 691 -36.69 32.53 64.81
CA LEU A 691 -35.91 33.57 65.49
C LEU A 691 -36.81 34.58 66.21
N ASP A 692 -37.87 35.06 65.55
CA ASP A 692 -38.82 36.02 66.13
C ASP A 692 -39.56 35.40 67.33
N LEU A 693 -40.07 34.18 67.19
CA LEU A 693 -40.78 33.48 68.27
C LEU A 693 -39.87 33.15 69.46
N ALA A 694 -38.60 32.82 69.20
CA ALA A 694 -37.60 32.59 70.25
C ALA A 694 -37.27 33.88 71.01
N SER A 695 -37.15 35.01 70.30
CA SER A 695 -36.89 36.31 70.93
C SER A 695 -38.04 36.79 71.83
N ALA A 696 -39.28 36.41 71.49
CA ALA A 696 -40.49 36.76 72.26
C ALA A 696 -40.80 35.78 73.41
N GLY A 697 -40.01 34.72 73.60
CA GLY A 697 -40.25 33.70 74.65
C GLY A 697 -41.49 32.83 74.40
N SER A 698 -41.94 32.70 73.15
CA SER A 698 -43.15 31.94 72.80
C SER A 698 -42.93 30.42 72.90
N PRO A 699 -43.89 29.64 73.45
CA PRO A 699 -43.81 28.18 73.49
C PRO A 699 -43.82 27.54 72.09
N HIS A 700 -44.19 28.28 71.03
CA HIS A 700 -44.29 27.79 69.67
C HIS A 700 -42.98 27.83 68.86
N ALA A 701 -41.89 28.37 69.41
CA ALA A 701 -40.59 28.43 68.72
C ALA A 701 -40.07 27.04 68.33
N ARG A 702 -40.36 26.01 69.14
CA ARG A 702 -39.96 24.62 68.86
C ARG A 702 -40.69 24.04 67.65
N GLN A 703 -41.98 24.32 67.52
CA GLN A 703 -42.80 23.89 66.36
C GLN A 703 -42.35 24.59 65.07
N ALA A 704 -41.98 25.88 65.13
CA ALA A 704 -41.45 26.60 63.97
C ALA A 704 -40.10 26.02 63.50
N SER A 705 -39.23 25.63 64.44
CA SER A 705 -37.96 24.95 64.14
C SER A 705 -38.17 23.57 63.50
N GLU A 706 -39.18 22.81 63.94
CA GLU A 706 -39.52 21.51 63.34
C GLU A 706 -40.02 21.66 61.91
N ILE A 707 -40.81 22.70 61.61
CA ILE A 707 -41.27 23.03 60.25
C ILE A 707 -40.08 23.32 59.32
N GLY A 708 -39.11 24.14 59.77
CA GLY A 708 -37.90 24.42 59.00
C GLY A 708 -37.06 23.18 58.70
N GLN A 709 -36.89 22.29 59.69
CA GLN A 709 -36.21 21.00 59.48
C GLN A 709 -36.96 20.07 58.52
N HIS A 710 -38.30 20.10 58.53
CA HIS A 710 -39.09 19.26 57.65
C HIS A 710 -39.00 19.69 56.18
N ILE A 711 -38.87 21.00 55.91
CA ILE A 711 -38.68 21.58 54.57
C ILE A 711 -37.27 21.28 54.02
N LEU A 712 -36.25 21.21 54.89
CA LEU A 712 -34.87 20.86 54.51
C LEU A 712 -34.69 19.37 54.20
N ASN A 713 -35.57 18.51 54.75
CA ASN A 713 -35.55 17.06 54.55
C ASN A 713 -36.40 16.57 53.37
N THR A 714 -37.20 17.45 52.75
CA THR A 714 -37.97 17.20 51.51
C THR A 714 -37.28 17.76 50.29
#